data_AF-A0A0E0M8W1-F1
#
_entry.id   AF-A0A0E0M8W1-F1
#
_cell.length_a   1.000
_cell.length_b   1.000
_cell.length_c   1.000
_cell.angle_alpha   90.00
_cell.angle_beta   90.00
_cell.angle_gamma   90.00
#
_symmetry.space_group_name_H-M   'P 1'
#
loop_
_entity.id
_entity.type
_entity.pdbx_description
1 polymer ?
#
loop_
_entity_poly.entity_id
_entity_poly.type
_entity_poly.pdbx_seq_one_letter_code
_entity_poly.pdbx_strand_id
1 'polypeptide(L)'
;MARFVMAGPSEYLAITGWGIDDVKLAKKAWVFAGQRCSKFDISPVKYEFYAEAMTSDKLAFHLPVVFTVGPDINNLRRFEEYMTPDVDADNNLLLYVKNIDLHDSHASNNRVKQLVLEAIERETRVLAASMTLEEISQRSRKFIGEMPNQVQLYLNKFGLCIYQADIKQPISHPDHTANTSEGVSAAASCQAQARRMARFMVAGASEYLAITGWGVDDVKLAKKAWVFPGQKCIKFDVTPVSYDIDVQAMSSEKLPFRLPAAYTIGPSPKIKRSTVLLLYAKLIAPLHNKSLNHVINLVKGVIEGETRVLASSMTMEEIFQGTKKFKEEVFDQVQLALKKFGLYIYSSNVKQLVDDPDPPGNEYFSFLGQKKQAEVESKAKVAEAEAQMKGEIGAKEREGLTLQNAAKVDAETKVLSVRQQGVGCKEEIKVKADVEVYENEREAEIAAAQAGLAVKKALLDKQSKLAEVEAVKAVAIREAELQLEVERKNALRLTEKLKAEKLSKATVQYETQVQDSNAALYNRQMAADATLFEQVKAAEARKAQAGAKFFEQKMAEDARLYAKQREAEALARVGKAKAKFVASMLQELGGDHDALRDNLMIDGGVYEEMARINASAMSGIQPKISVWSNEGGGDGADAGASAGAMLADVCNMLPPFLIQGNLTNGAV
;
A
#
# COMPACT_ATOMS: atom_id res chain seq x y z
N MET A 1 13.06 -15.51 -69.49
CA MET A 1 14.43 -15.16 -69.05
C MET A 1 14.80 -16.10 -67.91
N ALA A 2 15.91 -16.83 -68.02
CA ALA A 2 16.43 -17.68 -66.94
C ALA A 2 17.61 -16.96 -66.27
N ARG A 3 17.66 -16.97 -64.94
CA ARG A 3 18.77 -16.40 -64.15
C ARG A 3 19.59 -17.54 -63.53
N PHE A 4 20.91 -17.50 -63.67
CA PHE A 4 21.80 -18.44 -63.01
C PHE A 4 22.16 -17.92 -61.61
N VAL A 5 21.96 -18.73 -60.58
CA VAL A 5 22.22 -18.36 -59.18
C VAL A 5 23.13 -19.39 -58.53
N MET A 6 24.10 -18.90 -57.74
CA MET A 6 24.98 -19.72 -56.90
C MET A 6 24.86 -19.31 -55.44
N ALA A 7 24.95 -20.30 -54.55
CA ALA A 7 24.97 -20.14 -53.09
C ALA A 7 26.41 -20.15 -52.55
N GLY A 8 26.63 -19.48 -51.41
CA GLY A 8 27.90 -19.50 -50.69
C GLY A 8 28.25 -20.86 -50.06
N PRO A 9 29.43 -20.98 -49.42
CA PRO A 9 29.89 -22.23 -48.81
C PRO A 9 28.93 -22.80 -47.76
N SER A 10 28.34 -21.95 -46.92
CA SER A 10 27.37 -22.33 -45.88
C SER A 10 25.90 -22.20 -46.32
N GLU A 11 25.63 -21.75 -47.55
CA GLU A 11 24.27 -21.48 -48.05
C GLU A 11 23.77 -22.53 -49.03
N TYR A 12 22.45 -22.72 -49.13
CA TYR A 12 21.81 -23.50 -50.20
C TYR A 12 20.68 -22.70 -50.86
N LEU A 13 20.38 -23.04 -52.12
CA LEU A 13 19.24 -22.49 -52.86
C LEU A 13 18.04 -23.41 -52.70
N ALA A 14 16.93 -22.87 -52.19
CA ALA A 14 15.62 -23.51 -52.27
C ALA A 14 14.86 -22.92 -53.46
N ILE A 15 14.45 -23.79 -54.40
CA ILE A 15 13.77 -23.40 -55.64
C ILE A 15 12.38 -24.02 -55.64
N THR A 16 11.36 -23.18 -55.83
CA THR A 16 9.94 -23.57 -55.87
C THR A 16 9.26 -22.92 -57.05
N GLY A 17 8.13 -23.48 -57.50
CA GLY A 17 7.32 -22.90 -58.58
C GLY A 17 7.26 -23.77 -59.82
N TRP A 18 7.05 -23.16 -60.99
CA TRP A 18 6.62 -23.88 -62.19
C TRP A 18 7.56 -25.05 -62.57
N GLY A 19 7.01 -26.26 -62.65
CA GLY A 19 7.72 -27.52 -62.95
C GLY A 19 8.44 -28.18 -61.76
N ILE A 20 8.21 -27.71 -60.54
CA ILE A 20 8.75 -28.29 -59.29
C ILE A 20 7.57 -28.48 -58.33
N ASP A 21 7.23 -29.74 -58.03
CA ASP A 21 6.04 -30.07 -57.23
C ASP A 21 6.21 -29.71 -55.74
N ASP A 22 7.42 -29.88 -55.19
CA ASP A 22 7.74 -29.58 -53.78
C ASP A 22 8.77 -28.44 -53.66
N VAL A 23 10.04 -28.77 -53.42
CA VAL A 23 11.15 -27.83 -53.30
C VAL A 23 12.43 -28.50 -53.80
N LYS A 24 13.15 -27.84 -54.71
CA LYS A 24 14.45 -28.32 -55.19
C LYS A 24 15.58 -27.59 -54.49
N LEU A 25 16.48 -28.35 -53.86
CA LEU A 25 17.67 -27.84 -53.18
C LEU A 25 18.90 -27.95 -54.09
N ALA A 26 19.64 -26.87 -54.25
CA ALA A 26 20.86 -26.88 -55.05
C ALA A 26 21.90 -25.87 -54.57
N LYS A 27 23.19 -26.15 -54.79
CA LYS A 27 24.28 -25.15 -54.63
C LYS A 27 24.36 -24.18 -55.81
N LYS A 28 23.95 -24.63 -57.00
CA LYS A 28 23.92 -23.87 -58.25
C LYS A 28 22.72 -24.31 -59.08
N ALA A 29 21.98 -23.37 -59.65
CA ALA A 29 20.83 -23.70 -60.48
C ALA A 29 20.43 -22.56 -61.44
N TRP A 30 19.79 -22.95 -62.53
CA TRP A 30 19.04 -22.03 -63.40
C TRP A 30 17.64 -21.85 -62.85
N VAL A 31 17.24 -20.61 -62.59
CA VAL A 31 15.91 -20.24 -62.11
C VAL A 31 15.14 -19.64 -63.27
N PHE A 32 14.06 -20.32 -63.68
CA PHE A 32 13.25 -19.94 -64.83
C PHE A 32 12.16 -18.91 -64.45
N ALA A 33 11.60 -18.22 -65.46
CA ALA A 33 10.49 -17.29 -65.25
C ALA A 33 9.26 -18.05 -64.72
N GLY A 34 8.80 -17.72 -63.51
CA GLY A 34 7.77 -18.47 -62.77
C GLY A 34 8.30 -19.30 -61.59
N GLN A 35 9.62 -19.43 -61.45
CA GLN A 35 10.25 -20.06 -60.28
C GLN A 35 10.75 -19.02 -59.27
N ARG A 36 10.51 -19.28 -57.98
CA ARG A 36 11.06 -18.53 -56.85
C ARG A 36 12.32 -19.23 -56.36
N CYS A 37 13.31 -18.44 -55.97
CA CYS A 37 14.57 -18.95 -55.43
C CYS A 37 14.92 -18.16 -54.17
N SER A 38 15.10 -18.86 -53.06
CA SER A 38 15.49 -18.31 -51.76
C SER A 38 16.84 -18.89 -51.35
N LYS A 39 17.72 -18.04 -50.83
CA LYS A 39 19.00 -18.45 -50.21
C LYS A 39 18.77 -18.63 -48.71
N PHE A 40 19.23 -19.73 -48.15
CA PHE A 40 19.23 -19.93 -46.70
C PHE A 40 20.58 -20.44 -46.23
N ASP A 41 21.00 -19.95 -45.05
CA ASP A 41 22.23 -20.35 -44.38
C ASP A 41 21.96 -21.59 -43.50
N ILE A 42 22.89 -22.53 -43.50
CA ILE A 42 22.82 -23.79 -42.75
C ILE A 42 23.69 -23.73 -41.49
N SER A 43 24.39 -22.62 -41.26
CA SER A 43 25.26 -22.44 -40.10
C SER A 43 24.48 -22.64 -38.79
N PRO A 44 25.00 -23.45 -37.85
CA PRO A 44 24.32 -23.70 -36.59
C PRO A 44 24.27 -22.43 -35.74
N VAL A 45 23.12 -22.18 -35.12
CA VAL A 45 22.85 -20.98 -34.33
C VAL A 45 22.79 -21.34 -32.85
N LYS A 46 23.38 -20.48 -32.00
CA LYS A 46 23.30 -20.61 -30.55
C LYS A 46 22.00 -20.00 -30.04
N TYR A 47 21.24 -20.80 -29.31
CA TYR A 47 19.99 -20.41 -28.68
C TYR A 47 20.11 -20.53 -27.16
N GLU A 48 19.93 -19.42 -26.46
CA GLU A 48 19.89 -19.39 -25.00
C GLU A 48 18.44 -19.46 -24.52
N PHE A 49 18.18 -20.35 -23.57
CA PHE A 49 16.87 -20.60 -22.97
C PHE A 49 16.96 -20.60 -21.45
N TYR A 50 15.85 -20.19 -20.82
CA TYR A 50 15.62 -20.34 -19.39
C TYR A 50 14.43 -21.28 -19.23
N ALA A 51 14.70 -22.56 -18.97
CA ALA A 51 13.63 -23.51 -18.74
C ALA A 51 13.05 -23.29 -17.34
N GLU A 52 11.76 -23.00 -17.26
CA GLU A 52 11.04 -22.89 -15.99
C GLU A 52 10.30 -24.21 -15.73
N ALA A 53 10.52 -24.78 -14.56
CA ALA A 53 9.87 -26.02 -14.16
C ALA A 53 9.42 -25.94 -12.70
N MET A 54 8.30 -26.59 -12.39
CA MET A 54 7.79 -26.74 -11.02
C MET A 54 8.08 -28.15 -10.53
N THR A 55 8.70 -28.27 -9.35
CA THR A 55 8.90 -29.56 -8.68
C THR A 55 7.59 -30.11 -8.11
N SER A 56 7.60 -31.36 -7.66
CA SER A 56 6.48 -31.97 -6.88
C SER A 56 6.06 -31.11 -5.70
N ASP A 57 7.02 -30.38 -5.12
CA ASP A 57 6.86 -29.55 -3.93
C ASP A 57 6.38 -28.13 -4.27
N LYS A 58 5.95 -27.90 -5.53
CA LYS A 58 5.48 -26.62 -6.08
C LYS A 58 6.52 -25.49 -6.00
N LEU A 59 7.81 -25.82 -5.98
CA LEU A 59 8.88 -24.85 -6.10
C LEU A 59 9.24 -24.65 -7.57
N ALA A 60 9.21 -23.40 -8.03
CA ALA A 60 9.66 -23.03 -9.36
C ALA A 60 11.18 -22.91 -9.37
N PHE A 61 11.84 -23.50 -10.36
CA PHE A 61 13.27 -23.30 -10.61
C PHE A 61 13.53 -22.95 -12.08
N HIS A 62 14.57 -22.14 -12.31
CA HIS A 62 14.99 -21.71 -13.64
C HIS A 62 16.32 -22.36 -14.00
N LEU A 63 16.35 -23.11 -15.11
CA LEU A 63 17.55 -23.73 -15.63
C LEU A 63 18.03 -22.98 -16.89
N PRO A 64 19.16 -22.26 -16.83
CA PRO A 64 19.76 -21.67 -18.02
C PRO A 64 20.44 -22.74 -18.89
N VAL A 65 19.91 -22.95 -20.10
CA VAL A 65 20.44 -23.92 -21.06
C VAL A 65 20.76 -23.22 -22.38
N VAL A 66 21.91 -23.55 -22.96
CA VAL A 66 22.35 -23.05 -24.26
C VAL A 66 22.44 -24.22 -25.24
N PHE A 67 21.64 -24.18 -26.29
CA PHE A 67 21.67 -25.17 -27.37
C PHE A 67 22.22 -24.56 -28.65
N THR A 68 23.21 -25.20 -29.25
CA THR A 68 23.67 -24.90 -30.60
C THR A 68 22.92 -25.81 -31.56
N VAL A 69 21.95 -25.27 -32.29
CA VAL A 69 21.02 -26.03 -33.14
C VAL A 69 21.15 -25.58 -34.59
N GLY A 70 21.17 -26.54 -35.51
CA GLY A 70 21.18 -26.28 -36.96
C GLY A 70 20.46 -27.39 -37.72
N PRO A 71 20.33 -27.27 -39.06
CA PRO A 71 19.80 -28.34 -39.90
C PRO A 71 20.70 -29.58 -39.81
N ASP A 72 20.14 -30.79 -39.88
CA ASP A 72 20.95 -32.01 -39.88
C ASP A 72 21.66 -32.20 -41.24
N ILE A 73 22.99 -32.04 -41.25
CA ILE A 73 23.84 -32.13 -42.45
C ILE A 73 24.57 -33.48 -42.54
N ASN A 74 24.45 -34.36 -41.55
CA ASN A 74 25.33 -35.54 -41.43
C ASN A 74 25.19 -36.53 -42.60
N ASN A 75 24.03 -36.58 -43.25
CA ASN A 75 23.82 -37.45 -44.43
C ASN A 75 24.29 -36.83 -45.75
N LEU A 76 24.61 -35.52 -45.82
CA LEU A 76 24.99 -34.84 -47.06
C LEU A 76 26.43 -35.13 -47.53
N ARG A 77 27.35 -35.44 -46.61
CA ARG A 77 28.75 -35.78 -46.98
C ARG A 77 28.87 -37.05 -47.80
N ARG A 78 27.86 -37.94 -47.77
CA ARG A 78 27.83 -39.17 -48.57
C ARG A 78 27.37 -38.94 -50.02
N PHE A 79 26.80 -37.76 -50.31
CA PHE A 79 26.22 -37.41 -51.61
C PHE A 79 27.11 -36.50 -52.48
N GLU A 80 28.21 -35.96 -51.96
CA GLU A 80 29.19 -35.22 -52.79
C GLU A 80 29.91 -36.12 -53.80
N GLU A 81 29.81 -37.45 -53.68
CA GLU A 81 30.53 -38.41 -54.53
C GLU A 81 29.77 -38.91 -55.78
N TYR A 82 28.46 -38.69 -55.91
CA TYR A 82 27.69 -39.16 -57.08
C TYR A 82 26.73 -38.10 -57.63
N MET A 83 27.17 -37.37 -58.66
CA MET A 83 26.31 -36.49 -59.46
C MET A 83 25.48 -37.30 -60.47
N THR A 84 24.18 -37.49 -60.20
CA THR A 84 23.13 -37.75 -61.22
C THR A 84 21.86 -36.96 -60.85
N PRO A 85 20.96 -36.62 -61.81
CA PRO A 85 19.93 -35.60 -61.61
C PRO A 85 18.62 -36.08 -60.96
N ASP A 86 18.51 -37.36 -60.62
CA ASP A 86 17.28 -37.98 -60.11
C ASP A 86 17.64 -38.93 -58.97
N VAL A 87 17.79 -38.39 -57.77
CA VAL A 87 17.60 -39.14 -56.52
C VAL A 87 16.97 -38.17 -55.54
N ASP A 88 15.77 -38.51 -55.08
CA ASP A 88 15.05 -37.80 -54.04
C ASP A 88 15.99 -37.51 -52.87
N ALA A 89 16.18 -36.22 -52.56
CA ALA A 89 16.92 -35.82 -51.38
C ALA A 89 16.19 -36.41 -50.17
N ASP A 90 16.81 -37.41 -49.51
CA ASP A 90 16.24 -38.02 -48.32
C ASP A 90 16.05 -36.97 -47.21
N ASN A 91 14.82 -36.50 -47.18
CA ASN A 91 13.95 -36.04 -46.12
C ASN A 91 14.45 -34.96 -45.14
N ASN A 92 15.61 -34.99 -44.48
CA ASN A 92 15.83 -34.09 -43.33
C ASN A 92 15.99 -32.61 -43.69
N LEU A 93 16.80 -32.27 -44.69
CA LEU A 93 16.93 -30.87 -45.12
C LEU A 93 15.66 -30.38 -45.84
N LEU A 94 14.98 -31.28 -46.54
CA LEU A 94 13.68 -31.01 -47.16
C LEU A 94 12.60 -30.78 -46.10
N LEU A 95 12.61 -31.52 -44.99
CA LEU A 95 11.75 -31.34 -43.83
C LEU A 95 12.04 -30.00 -43.15
N TYR A 96 13.31 -29.63 -42.99
CA TYR A 96 13.70 -28.32 -42.46
C TYR A 96 13.11 -27.19 -43.34
N VAL A 97 13.29 -27.30 -44.66
CA VAL A 97 12.80 -26.34 -45.65
C VAL A 97 11.26 -26.30 -45.75
N LYS A 98 10.59 -27.45 -45.56
CA LYS A 98 9.11 -27.55 -45.56
C LYS A 98 8.48 -26.99 -44.29
N ASN A 99 9.13 -27.19 -43.14
CA ASN A 99 8.59 -26.81 -41.83
C ASN A 99 8.95 -25.38 -41.40
N ILE A 100 9.93 -24.76 -42.05
CA ILE A 100 10.46 -23.44 -41.68
C ILE A 100 10.42 -22.52 -42.89
N ASP A 101 9.61 -21.46 -42.82
CA ASP A 101 9.45 -20.49 -43.90
C ASP A 101 10.77 -19.77 -44.22
N LEU A 102 11.40 -20.13 -45.35
CA LEU A 102 12.69 -19.58 -45.80
C LEU A 102 12.58 -18.19 -46.46
N HIS A 103 11.41 -17.55 -46.41
CA HIS A 103 11.19 -16.24 -47.03
C HIS A 103 11.78 -15.08 -46.21
N ASP A 104 11.93 -15.25 -44.89
CA ASP A 104 12.55 -14.26 -44.00
C ASP A 104 13.46 -14.96 -42.97
N SER A 105 14.75 -14.57 -42.98
CA SER A 105 15.77 -15.13 -42.08
C SER A 105 15.45 -14.88 -40.60
N HIS A 106 14.77 -13.78 -40.27
CA HIS A 106 14.36 -13.51 -38.88
C HIS A 106 13.18 -14.38 -38.45
N ALA A 107 12.22 -14.61 -39.34
CA ALA A 107 11.06 -15.47 -39.07
C ALA A 107 11.50 -16.94 -38.91
N SER A 108 12.43 -17.41 -39.74
CA SER A 108 13.02 -18.76 -39.66
C SER A 108 13.70 -19.02 -38.31
N ASN A 109 14.59 -18.13 -37.86
CA ASN A 109 15.28 -18.28 -36.58
C ASN A 109 14.32 -18.23 -35.38
N ASN A 110 13.28 -17.39 -35.44
CA ASN A 110 12.24 -17.35 -34.41
C ASN A 110 11.42 -18.65 -34.36
N ARG A 111 11.14 -19.25 -35.52
CA ARG A 111 10.40 -20.52 -35.61
C ARG A 111 11.22 -21.68 -35.05
N VAL A 112 12.51 -21.76 -35.40
CA VAL A 112 13.44 -22.75 -34.83
C VAL A 112 13.54 -22.57 -33.31
N LYS A 113 13.68 -21.33 -32.82
CA LYS A 113 13.73 -21.03 -31.39
C LYS A 113 12.46 -21.48 -30.66
N GLN A 114 11.28 -21.29 -31.25
CA GLN A 114 10.01 -21.73 -30.67
C GLN A 114 9.91 -23.27 -30.60
N LEU A 115 10.29 -23.98 -31.65
CA LEU A 115 10.24 -25.45 -31.66
C LEU A 115 11.18 -26.06 -30.62
N VAL A 116 12.37 -25.48 -30.46
CA VAL A 116 13.33 -25.89 -29.45
C VAL A 116 12.80 -25.60 -28.04
N LEU A 117 12.19 -24.43 -27.81
CA LEU A 117 11.56 -24.09 -26.54
C LEU A 117 10.42 -25.06 -26.18
N GLU A 118 9.53 -25.35 -27.13
CA GLU A 118 8.41 -26.28 -26.91
C GLU A 118 8.90 -27.69 -26.56
N ALA A 119 9.97 -28.15 -27.22
CA ALA A 119 10.58 -29.45 -26.94
C ALA A 119 11.17 -29.50 -25.52
N ILE A 120 11.88 -28.44 -25.11
CA ILE A 120 12.45 -28.33 -23.78
C ILE A 120 11.34 -28.31 -22.73
N GLU A 121 10.33 -27.45 -22.88
CA GLU A 121 9.22 -27.31 -21.93
C GLU A 121 8.44 -28.62 -21.75
N ARG A 122 8.22 -29.39 -22.81
CA ARG A 122 7.56 -30.69 -22.71
C ARG A 122 8.36 -31.65 -21.85
N GLU A 123 9.65 -31.80 -22.11
CA GLU A 123 10.49 -32.76 -21.37
C GLU A 123 10.72 -32.31 -19.92
N THR A 124 10.96 -31.01 -19.70
CA THR A 124 11.13 -30.49 -18.34
C THR A 124 9.86 -30.64 -17.51
N ARG A 125 8.67 -30.49 -18.12
CA ARG A 125 7.38 -30.65 -17.43
C ARG A 125 7.08 -32.09 -17.06
N VAL A 126 7.38 -33.04 -17.94
CA VAL A 126 7.18 -34.48 -17.68
C VAL A 126 8.08 -34.95 -16.54
N LEU A 127 9.33 -34.48 -16.52
CA LEU A 127 10.31 -34.93 -15.54
C LEU A 127 10.13 -34.24 -14.18
N ALA A 128 9.88 -32.93 -14.15
CA ALA A 128 9.72 -32.18 -12.90
C ALA A 128 8.46 -32.57 -12.10
N ALA A 129 7.44 -33.11 -12.77
CA ALA A 129 6.24 -33.65 -12.12
C ALA A 129 6.50 -34.91 -11.27
N SER A 130 7.65 -35.58 -11.46
CA SER A 130 7.97 -36.88 -10.85
C SER A 130 9.08 -36.87 -9.80
N MET A 131 9.68 -35.71 -9.50
CA MET A 131 10.93 -35.63 -8.70
C MET A 131 10.89 -34.58 -7.59
N THR A 132 11.53 -34.90 -6.46
CA THR A 132 11.74 -34.01 -5.31
C THR A 132 13.03 -33.18 -5.44
N LEU A 133 13.16 -32.08 -4.68
CA LEU A 133 14.29 -31.14 -4.77
C LEU A 133 15.67 -31.80 -4.50
N GLU A 134 15.73 -32.75 -3.56
CA GLU A 134 16.96 -33.47 -3.21
C GLU A 134 17.41 -34.45 -4.31
N GLU A 135 16.45 -35.13 -4.95
CA GLU A 135 16.71 -36.01 -6.08
C GLU A 135 17.20 -35.23 -7.31
N ILE A 136 16.69 -34.01 -7.53
CA ILE A 136 17.14 -33.13 -8.61
C ILE A 136 18.62 -32.75 -8.42
N SER A 137 19.05 -32.45 -7.20
CA SER A 137 20.46 -32.11 -6.92
C SER A 137 21.41 -33.28 -7.22
N GLN A 138 21.09 -34.49 -6.75
CA GLN A 138 21.93 -35.68 -6.96
C GLN A 138 21.88 -36.21 -8.40
N ARG A 139 20.71 -36.15 -9.04
CA ARG A 139 20.46 -36.70 -10.39
C ARG A 139 20.65 -35.67 -11.51
N SER A 140 20.89 -34.40 -11.16
CA SER A 140 21.16 -33.28 -12.10
C SER A 140 22.18 -33.65 -13.17
N ARG A 141 23.30 -34.30 -12.82
CA ARG A 141 24.32 -34.73 -13.80
C ARG A 141 23.81 -35.77 -14.80
N LYS A 142 22.92 -36.66 -14.37
CA LYS A 142 22.30 -37.68 -15.25
C LYS A 142 21.23 -37.05 -16.13
N PHE A 143 20.43 -36.14 -15.56
CA PHE A 143 19.45 -35.31 -16.25
C PHE A 143 20.08 -34.40 -17.33
N ILE A 144 21.21 -33.76 -17.00
CA ILE A 144 22.03 -32.95 -17.91
C ILE A 144 22.53 -33.79 -19.10
N GLY A 145 22.80 -35.08 -18.90
CA GLY A 145 23.23 -35.99 -19.97
C GLY A 145 22.08 -36.56 -20.83
N GLU A 146 20.89 -36.75 -20.27
CA GLU A 146 19.76 -37.38 -20.96
C GLU A 146 18.86 -36.37 -21.70
N MET A 147 18.76 -35.12 -21.22
CA MET A 147 17.92 -34.06 -21.81
C MET A 147 18.24 -33.79 -23.29
N PRO A 148 19.51 -33.64 -23.73
CA PRO A 148 19.80 -33.37 -25.14
C PRO A 148 19.32 -34.49 -26.08
N ASN A 149 19.35 -35.75 -25.63
CA ASN A 149 18.96 -36.90 -26.46
C ASN A 149 17.44 -36.96 -26.70
N GLN A 150 16.63 -36.60 -25.70
CA GLN A 150 15.17 -36.57 -25.86
C GLN A 150 14.72 -35.37 -26.68
N VAL A 151 15.32 -34.20 -26.46
CA VAL A 151 15.07 -33.01 -27.27
C VAL A 151 15.49 -33.25 -28.73
N GLN A 152 16.62 -33.93 -28.96
CA GLN A 152 17.05 -34.34 -30.30
C GLN A 152 16.00 -35.21 -31.00
N LEU A 153 15.35 -36.13 -30.29
CA LEU A 153 14.35 -37.03 -30.85
C LEU A 153 13.10 -36.27 -31.34
N TYR A 154 12.75 -35.17 -30.67
CA TYR A 154 11.69 -34.26 -31.11
C TYR A 154 12.15 -33.40 -32.31
N LEU A 155 13.36 -32.86 -32.27
CA LEU A 155 13.92 -32.00 -33.32
C LEU A 155 14.18 -32.75 -34.63
N ASN A 156 14.47 -34.05 -34.58
CA ASN A 156 14.60 -34.91 -35.75
C ASN A 156 13.33 -34.88 -36.63
N LYS A 157 12.14 -34.69 -36.05
CA LYS A 157 10.87 -34.58 -36.81
C LYS A 157 10.79 -33.31 -37.66
N PHE A 158 11.67 -32.33 -37.40
CA PHE A 158 11.75 -31.06 -38.11
C PHE A 158 13.03 -30.93 -38.93
N GLY A 159 13.84 -32.00 -39.03
CA GLY A 159 15.13 -31.97 -39.74
C GLY A 159 16.23 -31.16 -39.03
N LEU A 160 16.08 -30.93 -37.73
CA LEU A 160 16.99 -30.16 -36.88
C LEU A 160 17.88 -31.07 -36.04
N CYS A 161 19.12 -30.65 -35.80
CA CYS A 161 20.10 -31.34 -34.97
C CYS A 161 20.78 -30.41 -33.97
N ILE A 162 20.97 -30.91 -32.75
CA ILE A 162 21.72 -30.28 -31.67
C ILE A 162 23.19 -30.64 -31.86
N TYR A 163 24.01 -29.63 -32.12
CA TYR A 163 25.46 -29.77 -32.28
C TYR A 163 26.19 -29.69 -30.93
N GLN A 164 25.69 -28.88 -30.01
CA GLN A 164 26.25 -28.71 -28.68
C GLN A 164 25.16 -28.28 -27.70
N ALA A 165 25.18 -28.82 -26.48
CA ALA A 165 24.31 -28.44 -25.39
C ALA A 165 25.16 -28.08 -24.18
N ASP A 166 25.16 -26.81 -23.78
CA ASP A 166 25.85 -26.33 -22.59
C ASP A 166 24.81 -25.94 -21.54
N ILE A 167 24.86 -26.57 -20.37
CA ILE A 167 24.01 -26.22 -19.23
C ILE A 167 24.84 -25.42 -18.25
N LYS A 168 24.42 -24.18 -17.96
CA LYS A 168 25.05 -23.38 -16.89
C LYS A 168 24.50 -23.91 -15.56
N GLN A 169 25.37 -24.14 -14.56
CA GLN A 169 25.00 -24.80 -13.30
C GLN A 169 23.76 -24.15 -12.65
N PRO A 170 22.80 -24.94 -12.10
CA PRO A 170 21.64 -24.40 -11.41
C PRO A 170 22.08 -23.71 -10.12
N ILE A 171 21.79 -22.42 -10.01
CA ILE A 171 22.09 -21.60 -8.83
C ILE A 171 20.95 -21.83 -7.82
N SER A 172 21.23 -22.50 -6.70
CA SER A 172 20.37 -22.43 -5.52
C SER A 172 20.37 -20.98 -4.97
N HIS A 173 19.23 -20.54 -4.44
CA HIS A 173 18.90 -19.17 -4.00
C HIS A 173 20.00 -18.38 -3.24
N PRO A 174 19.89 -17.03 -3.23
CA PRO A 174 21.03 -16.14 -3.33
C PRO A 174 21.57 -15.78 -1.95
N ASP A 175 22.88 -15.87 -1.80
CA ASP A 175 23.60 -15.07 -0.81
C ASP A 175 24.75 -14.34 -1.49
N HIS A 176 25.01 -13.18 -0.91
CA HIS A 176 25.78 -12.08 -1.42
C HIS A 176 27.24 -12.38 -1.78
N THR A 177 27.75 -11.52 -2.66
CA THR A 177 29.14 -11.09 -2.89
C THR A 177 30.10 -11.93 -3.75
N ALA A 178 30.66 -11.16 -4.70
CA ALA A 178 32.01 -11.22 -5.26
C ALA A 178 32.33 -12.27 -6.35
N ASN A 179 32.57 -11.71 -7.55
CA ASN A 179 33.62 -12.02 -8.54
C ASN A 179 33.72 -13.49 -9.01
N THR A 180 33.79 -13.79 -10.30
CA THR A 180 34.90 -13.45 -11.21
C THR A 180 34.53 -13.88 -12.64
N SER A 181 35.01 -13.11 -13.62
CA SER A 181 35.51 -13.52 -14.95
C SER A 181 34.93 -14.76 -15.65
N GLU A 182 34.39 -14.59 -16.86
CA GLU A 182 35.09 -14.85 -18.14
C GLU A 182 34.12 -14.79 -19.33
N GLY A 183 34.60 -14.27 -20.45
CA GLY A 183 34.22 -14.78 -21.77
C GLY A 183 32.99 -14.21 -22.47
N VAL A 184 32.90 -12.89 -22.64
CA VAL A 184 32.17 -12.34 -23.79
C VAL A 184 33.17 -11.65 -24.70
N SER A 185 33.31 -12.25 -25.88
CA SER A 185 34.04 -11.76 -27.03
C SER A 185 33.86 -10.24 -27.20
N ALA A 186 34.96 -9.53 -27.00
CA ALA A 186 35.11 -8.16 -27.47
C ALA A 186 35.06 -8.15 -29.01
N ALA A 187 33.85 -8.06 -29.56
CA ALA A 187 33.61 -7.63 -30.93
C ALA A 187 33.15 -6.16 -30.90
N ALA A 188 33.95 -5.29 -30.29
CA ALA A 188 33.78 -3.83 -30.35
C ALA A 188 35.09 -3.10 -29.99
N SER A 189 36.24 -3.52 -30.54
CA SER A 189 37.33 -2.58 -30.75
C SER A 189 37.19 -1.98 -32.14
N CYS A 190 36.68 -0.76 -32.11
CA CYS A 190 36.50 0.14 -33.23
C CYS A 190 37.77 0.17 -34.08
N GLN A 191 37.60 -0.09 -35.37
CA GLN A 191 38.54 0.23 -36.43
C GLN A 191 38.92 1.71 -36.35
N ALA A 192 39.98 2.02 -35.60
CA ALA A 192 40.67 3.30 -35.63
C ALA A 192 41.55 3.36 -36.89
N GLN A 193 40.93 3.33 -38.07
CA GLN A 193 41.54 3.72 -39.33
C GLN A 193 40.44 3.86 -40.39
N ALA A 194 39.82 5.04 -40.44
CA ALA A 194 38.90 5.39 -41.49
C ALA A 194 39.24 6.75 -42.09
N ARG A 195 40.01 6.65 -43.18
CA ARG A 195 39.82 7.34 -44.46
C ARG A 195 38.93 8.60 -44.45
N ARG A 196 39.54 9.69 -44.91
CA ARG A 196 39.05 11.01 -45.33
C ARG A 196 37.75 11.07 -46.18
N MET A 197 36.65 10.43 -45.79
CA MET A 197 35.34 10.62 -46.46
C MET A 197 34.18 10.68 -45.47
N ALA A 198 33.25 11.60 -45.74
CA ALA A 198 32.01 11.77 -44.98
C ALA A 198 31.16 10.49 -45.05
N ARG A 199 30.61 10.06 -43.91
CA ARG A 199 29.80 8.84 -43.79
C ARG A 199 28.33 9.19 -43.68
N PHE A 200 27.48 8.63 -44.54
CA PHE A 200 26.04 8.78 -44.42
C PHE A 200 25.48 7.75 -43.43
N MET A 201 24.84 8.21 -42.36
CA MET A 201 24.27 7.34 -41.33
C MET A 201 22.76 7.51 -41.28
N VAL A 202 22.07 6.38 -41.11
CA VAL A 202 20.62 6.28 -40.94
C VAL A 202 20.34 5.57 -39.62
N ALA A 203 19.42 6.14 -38.84
CA ALA A 203 18.90 5.53 -37.62
C ALA A 203 17.60 4.76 -37.90
N GLY A 204 17.36 3.70 -37.12
CA GLY A 204 16.12 2.93 -37.15
C GLY A 204 14.88 3.73 -36.71
N ALA A 205 13.72 3.07 -36.70
CA ALA A 205 12.44 3.69 -36.37
C ALA A 205 12.41 4.24 -34.92
N SER A 206 12.97 3.52 -33.95
CA SER A 206 13.08 3.90 -32.53
C SER A 206 14.35 4.69 -32.18
N GLU A 207 15.33 4.75 -33.09
CA GLU A 207 16.67 5.29 -32.81
C GLU A 207 16.83 6.74 -33.29
N TYR A 208 17.73 7.51 -32.69
CA TYR A 208 18.17 8.80 -33.21
C TYR A 208 19.70 8.90 -33.25
N LEU A 209 20.19 9.70 -34.18
CA LEU A 209 21.60 10.07 -34.27
C LEU A 209 21.83 11.33 -33.45
N ALA A 210 22.65 11.24 -32.41
CA ALA A 210 23.26 12.39 -31.76
C ALA A 210 24.62 12.65 -32.41
N ILE A 211 24.76 13.82 -33.03
CA ILE A 211 25.99 14.25 -33.71
C ILE A 211 26.61 15.38 -32.90
N THR A 212 27.89 15.24 -32.57
CA THR A 212 28.69 16.21 -31.83
C THR A 212 30.04 16.42 -32.53
N GLY A 213 30.71 17.54 -32.26
CA GLY A 213 32.05 17.82 -32.81
C GLY A 213 32.05 18.97 -33.81
N TRP A 214 33.01 18.95 -34.74
CA TRP A 214 33.34 20.12 -35.55
C TRP A 214 32.14 20.70 -36.32
N GLY A 215 31.85 22.00 -36.10
CA GLY A 215 30.73 22.72 -36.72
C GLY A 215 29.36 22.52 -36.06
N VAL A 216 29.31 21.92 -34.87
CA VAL A 216 28.08 21.75 -34.07
C VAL A 216 28.36 22.21 -32.63
N ASP A 217 27.66 23.26 -32.18
CA ASP A 217 27.94 23.91 -30.90
C ASP A 217 27.55 23.07 -29.67
N ASP A 218 26.61 22.13 -29.79
CA ASP A 218 26.06 21.35 -28.67
C ASP A 218 25.85 19.87 -29.06
N VAL A 219 24.63 19.50 -29.47
CA VAL A 219 24.27 18.15 -29.94
C VAL A 219 23.22 18.32 -31.03
N LYS A 220 23.49 17.80 -32.23
CA LYS A 220 22.53 17.80 -33.33
C LYS A 220 21.84 16.45 -33.42
N LEU A 221 20.51 16.46 -33.37
CA LEU A 221 19.68 15.27 -33.51
C LEU A 221 19.21 15.10 -34.95
N ALA A 222 19.39 13.90 -35.51
CA ALA A 222 18.92 13.58 -36.84
C ALA A 222 18.50 12.11 -36.97
N LYS A 223 17.55 11.83 -37.87
CA LYS A 223 17.25 10.45 -38.30
C LYS A 223 18.19 9.98 -39.42
N LYS A 224 18.61 10.92 -40.27
CA LYS A 224 19.50 10.71 -41.40
C LYS A 224 20.46 11.89 -41.47
N ALA A 225 21.76 11.64 -41.52
CA ALA A 225 22.74 12.71 -41.57
C ALA A 225 24.07 12.26 -42.16
N TRP A 226 24.75 13.21 -42.79
CA TRP A 226 26.15 13.09 -43.15
C TRP A 226 27.00 13.42 -41.92
N VAL A 227 27.87 12.49 -41.54
CA VAL A 227 28.86 12.65 -40.46
C VAL A 227 30.19 12.97 -41.12
N PHE A 228 30.66 14.20 -40.92
CA PHE A 228 31.90 14.70 -41.51
C PHE A 228 33.13 14.28 -40.68
N PRO A 229 34.33 14.18 -41.28
CA PRO A 229 35.56 13.96 -40.53
C PRO A 229 35.76 15.05 -39.46
N GLY A 230 35.88 14.64 -38.20
CA GLY A 230 35.90 15.54 -37.03
C GLY A 230 34.58 15.61 -36.24
N GLN A 231 33.50 15.01 -36.77
CA GLN A 231 32.25 14.81 -36.05
C GLN A 231 32.14 13.39 -35.50
N LYS A 232 31.64 13.27 -34.28
CA LYS A 232 31.28 12.00 -33.64
C LYS A 232 29.77 11.83 -33.73
N CYS A 233 29.32 10.60 -33.96
CA CYS A 233 27.91 10.29 -34.04
C CYS A 233 27.58 9.03 -33.24
N ILE A 234 26.56 9.13 -32.39
CA ILE A 234 26.08 8.07 -31.52
C ILE A 234 24.63 7.76 -31.88
N LYS A 235 24.32 6.48 -32.04
CA LYS A 235 22.94 5.99 -32.13
C LYS A 235 22.44 5.69 -30.73
N PHE A 236 21.26 6.19 -30.39
CA PHE A 236 20.60 5.85 -29.14
C PHE A 236 19.12 5.56 -29.38
N ASP A 237 18.58 4.61 -28.63
CA ASP A 237 17.17 4.25 -28.65
C ASP A 237 16.33 5.16 -27.75
N VAL A 238 15.11 5.43 -28.19
CA VAL A 238 14.10 6.23 -27.47
C VAL A 238 13.09 5.34 -26.74
N THR A 239 13.21 4.02 -26.90
CA THR A 239 12.32 3.03 -26.29
C THR A 239 12.40 3.11 -24.76
N PRO A 240 11.25 3.10 -24.04
CA PRO A 240 11.26 3.08 -22.59
C PRO A 240 11.95 1.83 -22.04
N VAL A 241 12.71 1.99 -20.96
CA VAL A 241 13.44 0.93 -20.27
C VAL A 241 12.85 0.74 -18.88
N SER A 242 12.69 -0.50 -18.45
CA SER A 242 12.25 -0.84 -17.10
C SER A 242 13.44 -0.96 -16.15
N TYR A 243 13.36 -0.27 -15.02
CA TYR A 243 14.37 -0.23 -13.97
C TYR A 243 13.80 -0.83 -12.69
N ASP A 244 14.35 -1.95 -12.25
CA ASP A 244 14.04 -2.55 -10.95
C ASP A 244 14.92 -1.93 -9.89
N ILE A 245 14.30 -1.30 -8.88
CA ILE A 245 14.99 -0.57 -7.83
C ILE A 245 14.39 -0.99 -6.49
N ASP A 246 15.26 -1.46 -5.62
CA ASP A 246 14.94 -1.70 -4.21
C ASP A 246 15.44 -0.51 -3.41
N VAL A 247 14.49 0.30 -2.92
CA VAL A 247 14.81 1.49 -2.11
C VAL A 247 14.82 1.11 -0.63
N GLN A 248 15.94 1.36 0.04
CA GLN A 248 16.05 1.29 1.51
C GLN A 248 15.81 2.67 2.13
N ALA A 249 14.71 2.77 2.88
CA ALA A 249 14.29 4.00 3.52
C ALA A 249 13.96 3.77 5.00
N MET A 250 13.85 4.87 5.75
CA MET A 250 13.43 4.88 7.14
C MET A 250 12.19 5.76 7.27
N SER A 251 11.21 5.30 8.06
CA SER A 251 10.05 6.11 8.43
C SER A 251 10.44 7.23 9.40
N SER A 252 9.50 8.14 9.70
CA SER A 252 9.66 9.18 10.73
C SER A 252 9.94 8.60 12.13
N GLU A 253 9.47 7.37 12.39
CA GLU A 253 9.71 6.60 13.62
C GLU A 253 11.05 5.85 13.62
N LYS A 254 11.87 6.05 12.58
CA LYS A 254 13.17 5.39 12.37
C LYS A 254 13.07 3.87 12.18
N LEU A 255 11.92 3.38 11.70
CA LEU A 255 11.79 1.99 11.29
C LEU A 255 12.33 1.81 9.86
N PRO A 256 13.34 0.96 9.64
CA PRO A 256 13.87 0.68 8.32
C PRO A 256 12.90 -0.22 7.55
N PHE A 257 12.70 0.08 6.27
CA PHE A 257 11.91 -0.74 5.37
C PHE A 257 12.47 -0.71 3.95
N ARG A 258 12.14 -1.76 3.19
CA ARG A 258 12.47 -1.88 1.77
C ARG A 258 11.21 -1.71 0.92
N LEU A 259 11.34 -0.85 -0.09
CA LEU A 259 10.32 -0.63 -1.10
C LEU A 259 10.84 -1.15 -2.45
N PRO A 260 10.46 -2.37 -2.86
CA PRO A 260 10.78 -2.87 -4.18
C PRO A 260 9.84 -2.24 -5.21
N ALA A 261 10.40 -1.54 -6.20
CA ALA A 261 9.63 -0.86 -7.23
C ALA A 261 10.29 -1.00 -8.61
N ALA A 262 9.46 -1.24 -9.62
CA ALA A 262 9.88 -1.29 -11.01
C ALA A 262 9.34 -0.06 -11.75
N TYR A 263 10.23 0.75 -12.32
CA TYR A 263 9.86 1.97 -13.05
C TYR A 263 10.19 1.83 -14.53
N THR A 264 9.20 1.99 -15.40
CA THR A 264 9.42 2.10 -16.85
C THR A 264 9.63 3.55 -17.22
N ILE A 265 10.88 3.91 -17.54
CA ILE A 265 11.31 5.28 -17.78
C ILE A 265 11.83 5.43 -19.20
N GLY A 266 11.48 6.53 -19.84
CA GLY A 266 12.01 6.88 -21.15
C GLY A 266 11.85 8.36 -21.45
N PRO A 267 12.36 8.84 -22.59
CA PRO A 267 12.14 10.21 -23.03
C PRO A 267 10.64 10.49 -23.23
N SER A 268 10.19 11.68 -22.82
CA SER A 268 8.77 12.06 -22.85
C SER A 268 8.20 12.14 -24.28
N PRO A 269 7.00 11.58 -24.55
CA PRO A 269 6.38 11.63 -25.87
C PRO A 269 5.54 12.90 -26.11
N LYS A 270 5.22 13.66 -25.05
CA LYS A 270 4.21 14.74 -25.06
C LYS A 270 4.78 16.14 -25.36
N ILE A 271 6.04 16.39 -25.05
CA ILE A 271 6.71 17.69 -25.27
C ILE A 271 7.27 17.73 -26.70
N LYS A 272 7.50 18.93 -27.27
CA LYS A 272 8.22 19.11 -28.55
C LYS A 272 9.44 18.17 -28.56
N ARG A 273 9.37 17.11 -29.39
CA ARG A 273 10.34 16.00 -29.41
C ARG A 273 11.79 16.49 -29.49
N SER A 274 12.04 17.65 -30.10
CA SER A 274 13.38 18.22 -30.25
C SER A 274 14.05 18.62 -28.93
N THR A 275 13.35 19.20 -27.95
CA THR A 275 14.00 19.72 -26.73
C THR A 275 14.27 18.64 -25.70
N VAL A 276 13.31 17.74 -25.50
CA VAL A 276 13.43 16.63 -24.54
C VAL A 276 14.42 15.57 -25.01
N LEU A 277 14.39 15.20 -26.30
CA LEU A 277 15.44 14.32 -26.82
C LEU A 277 16.81 14.98 -26.74
N LEU A 278 16.91 16.31 -26.88
CA LEU A 278 18.20 17.00 -26.81
C LEU A 278 18.76 16.95 -25.38
N LEU A 279 17.93 17.12 -24.35
CA LEU A 279 18.33 16.92 -22.95
C LEU A 279 18.79 15.48 -22.68
N TYR A 280 18.01 14.51 -23.16
CA TYR A 280 18.36 13.08 -23.03
C TYR A 280 19.64 12.73 -23.81
N ALA A 281 19.80 13.26 -25.02
CA ALA A 281 21.00 13.07 -25.83
C ALA A 281 22.22 13.76 -25.22
N LYS A 282 22.06 14.92 -24.56
CA LYS A 282 23.14 15.58 -23.80
C LYS A 282 23.60 14.73 -22.61
N LEU A 283 22.70 13.98 -21.99
CA LEU A 283 23.03 13.05 -20.91
C LEU A 283 23.85 11.85 -21.43
N ILE A 284 23.59 11.39 -22.64
CA ILE A 284 24.24 10.21 -23.25
C ILE A 284 25.52 10.56 -24.03
N ALA A 285 25.58 11.73 -24.68
CA ALA A 285 26.67 12.14 -25.58
C ALA A 285 28.09 12.16 -24.96
N PRO A 286 28.32 12.59 -23.70
CA PRO A 286 29.66 12.60 -23.11
C PRO A 286 30.15 11.20 -22.68
N LEU A 287 29.29 10.16 -22.70
CA LEU A 287 29.57 8.83 -22.13
C LEU A 287 30.38 7.90 -23.06
N HIS A 288 31.29 8.44 -23.88
CA HIS A 288 32.05 7.66 -24.87
C HIS A 288 32.99 6.59 -24.26
N ASN A 289 33.15 6.54 -22.93
CA ASN A 289 33.93 5.52 -22.19
C ASN A 289 33.34 5.14 -20.81
N LYS A 290 32.22 5.73 -20.36
CA LYS A 290 31.56 5.37 -19.09
C LYS A 290 30.26 4.66 -19.41
N SER A 291 30.16 3.42 -18.96
CA SER A 291 29.11 2.46 -19.27
C SER A 291 27.70 3.01 -19.03
N LEU A 292 26.72 2.45 -19.76
CA LEU A 292 25.27 2.62 -19.58
C LEU A 292 24.83 2.71 -18.10
N ASN A 293 25.59 2.06 -17.21
CA ASN A 293 25.50 2.12 -15.76
C ASN A 293 25.42 3.54 -15.18
N HIS A 294 26.02 4.56 -15.81
CA HIS A 294 25.94 5.92 -15.26
C HIS A 294 24.51 6.48 -15.29
N VAL A 295 23.77 6.26 -16.38
CA VAL A 295 22.36 6.69 -16.48
C VAL A 295 21.50 5.89 -15.50
N ILE A 296 21.76 4.58 -15.39
CA ILE A 296 21.09 3.69 -14.45
C ILE A 296 21.32 4.17 -13.01
N ASN A 297 22.56 4.48 -12.64
CA ASN A 297 22.93 4.95 -11.31
C ASN A 297 22.35 6.34 -11.01
N LEU A 298 22.27 7.23 -12.00
CA LEU A 298 21.64 8.54 -11.85
C LEU A 298 20.15 8.41 -11.59
N VAL A 299 19.45 7.59 -12.40
CA VAL A 299 18.02 7.32 -12.22
C VAL A 299 17.76 6.64 -10.88
N LYS A 300 18.57 5.64 -10.52
CA LYS A 300 18.50 4.96 -9.23
C LYS A 300 18.71 5.93 -8.07
N GLY A 301 19.74 6.76 -8.13
CA GLY A 301 20.05 7.74 -7.08
C GLY A 301 18.97 8.81 -6.90
N VAL A 302 18.34 9.26 -7.98
CA VAL A 302 17.20 10.20 -7.92
C VAL A 302 15.99 9.52 -7.26
N ILE A 303 15.62 8.32 -7.70
CA ILE A 303 14.48 7.58 -7.16
C ILE A 303 14.68 7.26 -5.68
N GLU A 304 15.86 6.75 -5.32
CA GLU A 304 16.22 6.42 -3.94
C GLU A 304 16.22 7.66 -3.05
N GLY A 305 16.80 8.76 -3.52
CA GLY A 305 16.87 10.02 -2.79
C GLY A 305 15.49 10.62 -2.49
N GLU A 306 14.66 10.82 -3.52
CA GLU A 306 13.32 11.43 -3.36
C GLU A 306 12.38 10.53 -2.54
N THR A 307 12.41 9.21 -2.77
CA THR A 307 11.61 8.26 -2.00
C THR A 307 12.02 8.25 -0.53
N ARG A 308 13.33 8.33 -0.22
CA ARG A 308 13.84 8.38 1.16
C ARG A 308 13.37 9.65 1.89
N VAL A 309 13.41 10.81 1.22
CA VAL A 309 12.96 12.08 1.81
C VAL A 309 11.49 12.02 2.20
N LEU A 310 10.63 11.49 1.32
CA LEU A 310 9.20 11.33 1.59
C LEU A 310 8.95 10.31 2.71
N ALA A 311 9.62 9.15 2.65
CA ALA A 311 9.53 8.11 3.67
C ALA A 311 9.88 8.64 5.07
N SER A 312 10.92 9.47 5.19
CA SER A 312 11.33 10.04 6.47
C SER A 312 10.33 11.03 7.07
N SER A 313 9.39 11.54 6.27
CA SER A 313 8.36 12.48 6.74
C SER A 313 7.08 11.80 7.23
N MET A 314 6.85 10.53 6.89
CA MET A 314 5.62 9.79 7.18
C MET A 314 5.85 8.69 8.23
N THR A 315 4.82 8.36 9.00
CA THR A 315 4.87 7.20 9.91
C THR A 315 4.71 5.90 9.14
N MET A 316 5.09 4.78 9.74
CA MET A 316 5.01 3.48 9.09
C MET A 316 3.55 3.07 8.80
N GLU A 317 2.64 3.37 9.72
CA GLU A 317 1.21 3.14 9.55
C GLU A 317 0.63 4.00 8.42
N GLU A 318 1.06 5.25 8.29
CA GLU A 318 0.63 6.13 7.20
C GLU A 318 1.11 5.63 5.83
N ILE A 319 2.35 5.15 5.74
CA ILE A 319 2.90 4.55 4.51
C ILE A 319 2.13 3.26 4.16
N PHE A 320 1.76 2.45 5.16
CA PHE A 320 1.06 1.18 4.96
C PHE A 320 -0.45 1.34 4.68
N GLN A 321 -1.14 2.26 5.37
CA GLN A 321 -2.58 2.52 5.15
C GLN A 321 -2.80 3.42 3.94
N GLY A 322 -1.90 4.38 3.73
CA GLY A 322 -1.91 5.36 2.67
C GLY A 322 -1.12 4.95 1.42
N THR A 323 -0.94 3.65 1.14
CA THR A 323 -0.05 3.20 0.06
C THR A 323 -0.36 3.85 -1.30
N LYS A 324 -1.63 4.19 -1.59
CA LYS A 324 -1.99 4.91 -2.82
C LYS A 324 -1.49 6.36 -2.81
N LYS A 325 -1.71 7.09 -1.72
CA LYS A 325 -1.25 8.49 -1.58
C LYS A 325 0.27 8.58 -1.58
N PHE A 326 0.93 7.69 -0.84
CA PHE A 326 2.38 7.57 -0.84
C PHE A 326 2.92 7.28 -2.24
N LYS A 327 2.30 6.36 -3.00
CA LYS A 327 2.69 6.08 -4.39
C LYS A 327 2.55 7.31 -5.29
N GLU A 328 1.47 8.07 -5.17
CA GLU A 328 1.23 9.29 -5.95
C GLU A 328 2.26 10.38 -5.61
N GLU A 329 2.53 10.62 -4.33
CA GLU A 329 3.50 11.63 -3.89
C GLU A 329 4.94 11.28 -4.30
N VAL A 330 5.35 10.01 -4.14
CA VAL A 330 6.65 9.52 -4.62
C VAL A 330 6.74 9.68 -6.13
N PHE A 331 5.69 9.32 -6.87
CA PHE A 331 5.66 9.46 -8.31
C PHE A 331 5.85 10.92 -8.75
N ASP A 332 5.13 11.87 -8.13
CA ASP A 332 5.19 13.28 -8.49
C ASP A 332 6.57 13.90 -8.21
N GLN A 333 7.17 13.61 -7.05
CA GLN A 333 8.51 14.12 -6.72
C GLN A 333 9.59 13.53 -7.66
N VAL A 334 9.56 12.22 -7.88
CA VAL A 334 10.51 11.56 -8.79
C VAL A 334 10.32 12.06 -10.22
N GLN A 335 9.08 12.26 -10.67
CA GLN A 335 8.79 12.78 -12.00
C GLN A 335 9.28 14.23 -12.19
N LEU A 336 9.18 15.08 -11.16
CA LEU A 336 9.74 16.44 -11.18
C LEU A 336 11.26 16.44 -11.28
N ALA A 337 11.94 15.54 -10.56
CA ALA A 337 13.39 15.40 -10.61
C ALA A 337 13.88 14.86 -11.96
N LEU A 338 13.25 13.79 -12.48
CA LEU A 338 13.59 13.17 -13.76
C LEU A 338 13.33 14.07 -14.97
N LYS A 339 12.34 14.96 -14.88
CA LYS A 339 12.02 15.92 -15.95
C LYS A 339 13.19 16.85 -16.29
N LYS A 340 14.05 17.18 -15.31
CA LYS A 340 15.27 17.98 -15.51
C LYS A 340 16.26 17.31 -16.48
N PHE A 341 16.25 15.98 -16.52
CA PHE A 341 17.09 15.16 -17.39
C PHE A 341 16.41 14.75 -18.71
N GLY A 342 15.19 15.24 -18.96
CA GLY A 342 14.40 14.84 -20.12
C GLY A 342 13.79 13.44 -20.02
N LEU A 343 13.77 12.85 -18.82
CA LEU A 343 13.21 11.54 -18.56
C LEU A 343 11.75 11.64 -18.06
N TYR A 344 10.96 10.63 -18.37
CA TYR A 344 9.55 10.54 -18.06
C TYR A 344 9.19 9.11 -17.63
N ILE A 345 8.42 8.99 -16.55
CA ILE A 345 7.96 7.71 -16.03
C ILE A 345 6.66 7.34 -16.77
N TYR A 346 6.70 6.27 -17.54
CA TYR A 346 5.53 5.73 -18.24
C TYR A 346 4.65 4.90 -17.32
N SER A 347 5.28 4.11 -16.46
CA SER A 347 4.62 3.23 -15.51
C SER A 347 5.50 3.01 -14.29
N SER A 348 4.87 2.86 -13.13
CA SER A 348 5.53 2.49 -11.88
C SER A 348 4.78 1.32 -11.25
N ASN A 349 5.44 0.18 -11.12
CA ASN A 349 4.93 -0.97 -10.41
C ASN A 349 5.62 -1.06 -9.04
N VAL A 350 4.97 -0.52 -8.03
CA VAL A 350 5.45 -0.55 -6.64
C VAL A 350 4.89 -1.80 -5.96
N LYS A 351 5.77 -2.73 -5.57
CA LYS A 351 5.43 -3.96 -4.84
C LYS A 351 5.05 -3.63 -3.38
N GLN A 352 4.69 -4.67 -2.63
CA GLN A 352 4.40 -4.53 -1.21
C GLN A 352 5.68 -4.17 -0.44
N LEU A 353 5.53 -3.35 0.60
CA LEU A 353 6.61 -3.01 1.53
C LEU A 353 7.06 -4.28 2.26
N VAL A 354 8.37 -4.42 2.42
CA VAL A 354 8.99 -5.55 3.12
C VAL A 354 9.90 -4.99 4.21
N ASP A 355 9.95 -5.67 5.36
CA ASP A 355 10.90 -5.32 6.42
C ASP A 355 12.35 -5.47 5.88
N ASP A 356 13.22 -4.58 6.34
CA ASP A 356 14.66 -4.74 6.10
C ASP A 356 15.18 -5.85 7.04
N PRO A 357 15.80 -6.94 6.54
CA PRO A 357 16.27 -8.06 7.35
C PRO A 357 17.45 -7.68 8.27
N ASP A 358 18.13 -6.57 7.96
CA ASP A 358 19.21 -6.02 8.77
C ASP A 358 18.68 -4.77 9.52
N PRO A 359 18.64 -4.72 10.86
CA PRO A 359 19.15 -5.66 11.88
C PRO A 359 18.21 -6.83 12.23
N PRO A 360 18.74 -7.96 12.76
CA PRO A 360 17.94 -9.12 13.15
C PRO A 360 16.93 -8.75 14.24
N GLY A 361 15.64 -8.98 13.98
CA GLY A 361 14.53 -8.69 14.89
C GLY A 361 13.47 -7.70 14.36
N ASN A 362 13.66 -7.15 13.17
CA ASN A 362 12.67 -6.28 12.54
C ASN A 362 11.56 -7.09 11.85
N GLU A 363 10.60 -7.59 12.63
CA GLU A 363 9.41 -8.32 12.15
C GLU A 363 8.13 -7.47 12.24
N TYR A 364 8.25 -6.15 12.04
CA TYR A 364 7.14 -5.24 12.26
C TYR A 364 5.91 -5.56 11.39
N PHE A 365 6.08 -5.90 10.11
CA PHE A 365 4.96 -6.23 9.22
C PHE A 365 4.28 -7.54 9.60
N SER A 366 5.00 -8.52 10.15
CA SER A 366 4.41 -9.78 10.59
C SER A 366 3.48 -9.54 11.79
N PHE A 367 3.93 -8.76 12.77
CA PHE A 367 3.14 -8.40 13.94
C PHE A 367 1.97 -7.47 13.59
N LEU A 368 2.18 -6.52 12.68
CA LEU A 368 1.10 -5.64 12.20
C LEU A 368 0.02 -6.46 11.46
N GLY A 369 0.43 -7.43 10.65
CA GLY A 369 -0.48 -8.37 9.98
C GLY A 369 -1.30 -9.19 10.99
N GLN A 370 -0.64 -9.77 11.98
CA GLN A 370 -1.31 -10.52 13.06
C GLN A 370 -2.26 -9.63 13.87
N LYS A 371 -1.85 -8.40 14.20
CA LYS A 371 -2.70 -7.45 14.94
C LYS A 371 -3.94 -7.06 14.13
N LYS A 372 -3.80 -6.78 12.84
CA LYS A 372 -4.96 -6.49 11.97
C LYS A 372 -5.88 -7.70 11.85
N GLN A 373 -5.33 -8.90 11.73
CA GLN A 373 -6.12 -10.13 11.68
C GLN A 373 -6.91 -10.33 12.98
N ALA A 374 -6.26 -10.18 14.14
CA ALA A 374 -6.90 -10.26 15.45
C ALA A 374 -7.97 -9.16 15.64
N GLU A 375 -7.72 -7.94 15.15
CA GLU A 375 -8.70 -6.85 15.20
C GLU A 375 -9.93 -7.14 14.33
N VAL A 376 -9.73 -7.66 13.10
CA VAL A 376 -10.83 -8.08 12.22
C VAL A 376 -11.63 -9.21 12.85
N GLU A 377 -10.97 -10.21 13.45
CA GLU A 377 -11.62 -11.30 14.16
C GLU A 377 -12.40 -10.81 15.38
N SER A 378 -11.85 -9.87 16.15
CA SER A 378 -12.55 -9.27 17.30
C SER A 378 -13.78 -8.49 16.85
N LYS A 379 -13.66 -7.66 15.80
CA LYS A 379 -14.81 -6.94 15.23
C LYS A 379 -15.87 -7.88 14.66
N ALA A 380 -15.46 -8.96 13.99
CA ALA A 380 -16.39 -9.98 13.50
C ALA A 380 -17.13 -10.67 14.64
N LYS A 381 -16.43 -11.04 15.73
CA LYS A 381 -17.05 -11.64 16.93
C LYS A 381 -18.02 -10.69 17.62
N VAL A 382 -17.69 -9.40 17.70
CA VAL A 382 -18.60 -8.38 18.26
C VAL A 382 -19.84 -8.25 17.37
N ALA A 383 -19.68 -8.16 16.05
CA ALA A 383 -20.80 -8.07 15.12
C ALA A 383 -21.68 -9.34 15.14
N GLU A 384 -21.06 -10.52 15.27
CA GLU A 384 -21.79 -11.79 15.43
C GLU A 384 -22.57 -11.83 16.75
N ALA A 385 -21.95 -11.43 17.86
CA ALA A 385 -22.60 -11.37 19.17
C ALA A 385 -23.77 -10.36 19.17
N GLU A 386 -23.59 -9.18 18.57
CA GLU A 386 -24.67 -8.19 18.40
C GLU A 386 -25.81 -8.71 17.53
N ALA A 387 -25.48 -9.42 16.44
CA ALA A 387 -26.47 -10.03 15.56
C ALA A 387 -27.25 -11.15 16.27
N GLN A 388 -26.58 -12.02 17.03
CA GLN A 388 -27.21 -13.06 17.84
C GLN A 388 -28.09 -12.44 18.93
N MET A 389 -27.59 -11.45 19.66
CA MET A 389 -28.36 -10.74 20.68
C MET A 389 -29.64 -10.13 20.08
N LYS A 390 -29.54 -9.48 18.91
CA LYS A 390 -30.71 -8.92 18.23
C LYS A 390 -31.66 -10.00 17.73
N GLY A 391 -31.14 -11.13 17.25
CA GLY A 391 -31.93 -12.30 16.85
C GLY A 391 -32.70 -12.92 18.02
N GLU A 392 -32.04 -13.11 19.16
CA GLU A 392 -32.64 -13.66 20.38
C GLU A 392 -33.70 -12.72 20.98
N ILE A 393 -33.43 -11.41 21.01
CA ILE A 393 -34.41 -10.40 21.44
C ILE A 393 -35.65 -10.47 20.54
N GLY A 394 -35.46 -10.50 19.21
CA GLY A 394 -36.58 -10.62 18.27
C GLY A 394 -37.36 -11.94 18.39
N ALA A 395 -36.67 -13.05 18.72
CA ALA A 395 -37.30 -14.34 18.97
C ALA A 395 -38.13 -14.32 20.26
N LYS A 396 -37.58 -13.80 21.36
CA LYS A 396 -38.29 -13.66 22.65
C LYS A 396 -39.45 -12.68 22.57
N GLU A 397 -39.31 -11.59 21.81
CA GLU A 397 -40.44 -10.67 21.54
C GLU A 397 -41.57 -11.39 20.82
N ARG A 398 -41.26 -12.17 19.77
CA ARG A 398 -42.28 -12.97 19.06
C ARG A 398 -42.94 -13.98 20.01
N GLU A 399 -42.17 -14.69 20.81
CA GLU A 399 -42.68 -15.65 21.77
C GLU A 399 -43.59 -14.98 22.81
N GLY A 400 -43.17 -13.84 23.37
CA GLY A 400 -43.98 -13.03 24.28
C GLY A 400 -45.28 -12.54 23.66
N LEU A 401 -45.25 -12.10 22.41
CA LEU A 401 -46.45 -11.73 21.64
C LEU A 401 -47.37 -12.93 21.40
N THR A 402 -46.82 -14.11 21.07
CA THR A 402 -47.64 -15.32 20.89
C THR A 402 -48.29 -15.77 22.19
N LEU A 403 -47.58 -15.70 23.32
CA LEU A 403 -48.13 -16.01 24.64
C LEU A 403 -49.21 -15.01 25.05
N GLN A 404 -49.01 -13.70 24.83
CA GLN A 404 -50.05 -12.70 25.08
C GLN A 404 -51.29 -12.93 24.21
N ASN A 405 -51.10 -13.23 22.93
CA ASN A 405 -52.22 -13.50 22.03
C ASN A 405 -52.94 -14.79 22.41
N ALA A 406 -52.21 -15.85 22.76
CA ALA A 406 -52.81 -17.10 23.26
C ALA A 406 -53.59 -16.85 24.56
N ALA A 407 -53.03 -16.06 25.50
CA ALA A 407 -53.71 -15.72 26.74
C ALA A 407 -54.96 -14.85 26.51
N LYS A 408 -54.92 -13.89 25.57
CA LYS A 408 -56.09 -13.10 25.16
C LYS A 408 -57.16 -13.99 24.54
N VAL A 409 -56.77 -14.89 23.64
CA VAL A 409 -57.70 -15.84 23.01
C VAL A 409 -58.31 -16.78 24.06
N ASP A 410 -57.53 -17.31 25.01
CA ASP A 410 -58.04 -18.18 26.07
C ASP A 410 -58.99 -17.42 27.03
N ALA A 411 -58.66 -16.17 27.36
CA ALA A 411 -59.53 -15.30 28.14
C ALA A 411 -60.85 -15.01 27.40
N GLU A 412 -60.79 -14.65 26.12
CA GLU A 412 -61.97 -14.45 25.27
C GLU A 412 -62.80 -15.73 25.13
N THR A 413 -62.14 -16.88 24.99
CA THR A 413 -62.78 -18.20 24.90
C THR A 413 -63.52 -18.56 26.19
N LYS A 414 -62.93 -18.28 27.36
CA LYS A 414 -63.59 -18.45 28.67
C LYS A 414 -64.78 -17.51 28.85
N VAL A 415 -64.67 -16.26 28.43
CA VAL A 415 -65.80 -15.31 28.47
C VAL A 415 -66.93 -15.78 27.56
N LEU A 416 -66.61 -16.28 26.36
CA LEU A 416 -67.57 -16.86 25.43
C LEU A 416 -68.25 -18.11 25.98
N SER A 417 -67.50 -19.03 26.59
CA SER A 417 -68.06 -20.27 27.14
C SER A 417 -68.96 -20.00 28.36
N VAL A 418 -68.56 -19.10 29.25
CA VAL A 418 -69.41 -18.65 30.37
C VAL A 418 -70.66 -17.95 29.86
N ARG A 419 -70.55 -17.14 28.79
CA ARG A 419 -71.71 -16.47 28.17
C ARG A 419 -72.67 -17.48 27.54
N GLN A 420 -72.16 -18.50 26.84
CA GLN A 420 -72.99 -19.57 26.26
C GLN A 420 -73.67 -20.42 27.35
N GLN A 421 -72.95 -20.78 28.41
CA GLN A 421 -73.54 -21.45 29.58
C GLN A 421 -74.60 -20.58 30.27
N GLY A 422 -74.36 -19.26 30.38
CA GLY A 422 -75.33 -18.33 30.94
C GLY A 422 -76.62 -18.20 30.12
N VAL A 423 -76.58 -18.45 28.81
CA VAL A 423 -77.77 -18.53 27.95
C VAL A 423 -78.48 -19.87 28.16
N GLY A 424 -77.74 -20.99 28.14
CA GLY A 424 -78.31 -22.33 28.39
C GLY A 424 -78.97 -22.48 29.76
N CYS A 425 -78.34 -22.00 30.83
CA CYS A 425 -78.93 -21.98 32.17
C CYS A 425 -80.20 -21.12 32.23
N LYS A 426 -80.29 -20.03 31.47
CA LYS A 426 -81.51 -19.21 31.41
C LYS A 426 -82.65 -19.94 30.70
N GLU A 427 -82.36 -20.73 29.68
CA GLU A 427 -83.36 -21.59 29.03
C GLU A 427 -83.78 -22.75 29.94
N GLU A 428 -82.84 -23.40 30.64
CA GLU A 428 -83.16 -24.47 31.60
C GLU A 428 -83.99 -23.99 32.80
N ILE A 429 -83.69 -22.79 33.33
CA ILE A 429 -84.47 -22.21 34.44
C ILE A 429 -85.90 -21.89 33.99
N LYS A 430 -86.10 -21.42 32.74
CA LYS A 430 -87.45 -21.22 32.19
C LYS A 430 -88.23 -22.54 32.10
N VAL A 431 -87.60 -23.58 31.57
CA VAL A 431 -88.23 -24.91 31.46
C VAL A 431 -88.55 -25.49 32.85
N LYS A 432 -87.67 -25.35 33.83
CA LYS A 432 -87.93 -25.81 35.21
C LYS A 432 -89.05 -25.02 35.89
N ALA A 433 -89.10 -23.70 35.71
CA ALA A 433 -90.19 -22.89 36.24
C ALA A 433 -91.55 -23.29 35.62
N ASP A 434 -91.59 -23.59 34.32
CA ASP A 434 -92.80 -24.06 33.66
C ASP A 434 -93.26 -25.43 34.18
N VAL A 435 -92.34 -26.31 34.57
CA VAL A 435 -92.65 -27.63 35.18
C VAL A 435 -93.12 -27.47 36.64
N GLU A 436 -92.50 -26.60 37.44
CA GLU A 436 -92.90 -26.35 38.84
C GLU A 436 -94.30 -25.72 38.95
N VAL A 437 -94.70 -24.87 37.99
CA VAL A 437 -96.07 -24.36 37.91
C VAL A 437 -97.05 -25.50 37.66
N TYR A 438 -96.68 -26.46 36.81
CA TYR A 438 -97.49 -27.64 36.50
C TYR A 438 -97.62 -28.61 37.68
N GLU A 439 -96.55 -28.80 38.46
CA GLU A 439 -96.56 -29.65 39.66
C GLU A 439 -97.41 -29.03 40.78
N ASN A 440 -97.35 -27.71 40.97
CA ASN A 440 -98.18 -27.00 41.95
C ASN A 440 -99.67 -27.06 41.64
N GLU A 441 -100.06 -26.94 40.37
CA GLU A 441 -101.46 -27.11 39.95
C GLU A 441 -101.98 -28.52 40.27
N ARG A 442 -101.13 -29.54 40.09
CA ARG A 442 -101.47 -30.94 40.36
C ARG A 442 -101.51 -31.27 41.86
N GLU A 443 -100.62 -30.68 42.65
CA GLU A 443 -100.60 -30.86 44.11
C GLU A 443 -101.82 -30.20 44.79
N ALA A 444 -102.29 -29.06 44.27
CA ALA A 444 -103.52 -28.42 44.76
C ALA A 444 -104.76 -29.31 44.56
N GLU A 445 -104.85 -30.03 43.43
CA GLU A 445 -105.92 -31.01 43.17
C GLU A 445 -105.84 -32.23 44.11
N ILE A 446 -104.63 -32.71 44.43
CA ILE A 446 -104.41 -33.86 45.34
C ILE A 446 -104.69 -33.48 46.80
N ALA A 447 -104.32 -32.28 47.24
CA ALA A 447 -104.56 -31.79 48.60
C ALA A 447 -106.05 -31.65 48.91
N ALA A 448 -106.87 -31.23 47.93
CA ALA A 448 -108.32 -31.20 48.05
C ALA A 448 -108.92 -32.60 48.29
N ALA A 449 -108.36 -33.63 47.65
CA ALA A 449 -108.79 -35.02 47.84
C ALA A 449 -108.35 -35.61 49.20
N GLN A 450 -107.16 -35.24 49.70
CA GLN A 450 -106.62 -35.75 50.98
C GLN A 450 -107.29 -35.12 52.21
N ALA A 451 -107.74 -33.87 52.14
CA ALA A 451 -108.48 -33.22 53.23
C ALA A 451 -109.79 -33.97 53.56
N GLY A 452 -110.43 -34.60 52.56
CA GLY A 452 -111.61 -35.45 52.75
C GLY A 452 -111.33 -36.79 53.46
N LEU A 453 -110.09 -37.29 53.39
CA LEU A 453 -109.65 -38.54 54.04
C LEU A 453 -109.14 -38.31 55.48
N ALA A 454 -108.55 -37.15 55.77
CA ALA A 454 -107.94 -36.82 57.06
C ALA A 454 -108.95 -36.74 58.23
N VAL A 455 -110.18 -36.28 57.98
CA VAL A 455 -111.25 -36.23 58.98
C VAL A 455 -111.58 -37.62 59.55
N LYS A 456 -111.44 -38.68 58.73
CA LYS A 456 -111.77 -40.06 59.14
C LYS A 456 -110.66 -40.72 59.96
N LYS A 457 -109.40 -40.28 59.83
CA LYS A 457 -108.25 -40.87 60.54
C LYS A 457 -108.06 -40.32 61.96
N ALA A 458 -108.45 -39.07 62.22
CA ALA A 458 -108.26 -38.42 63.53
C ALA A 458 -109.00 -39.10 64.71
N LEU A 459 -110.02 -39.94 64.45
CA LEU A 459 -110.69 -40.74 65.49
C LEU A 459 -109.88 -41.96 65.97
N LEU A 460 -108.94 -42.45 65.16
CA LEU A 460 -108.15 -43.65 65.47
C LEU A 460 -106.86 -43.33 66.26
N ASP A 461 -106.33 -42.11 66.15
CA ASP A 461 -105.04 -41.70 66.75
C ASP A 461 -105.07 -41.44 68.27
N LYS A 462 -106.24 -41.50 68.93
CA LYS A 462 -106.31 -41.39 70.40
C LYS A 462 -105.82 -42.66 71.12
N GLN A 463 -105.74 -43.81 70.43
CA GLN A 463 -105.35 -45.09 71.03
C GLN A 463 -103.84 -45.39 70.96
N SER A 464 -103.06 -44.68 70.13
CA SER A 464 -101.65 -45.00 69.87
C SER A 464 -100.63 -44.35 70.84
N LYS A 465 -101.04 -43.38 71.66
CA LYS A 465 -100.15 -42.61 72.55
C LYS A 465 -99.60 -43.38 73.78
N LEU A 466 -99.95 -44.65 73.94
CA LEU A 466 -99.36 -45.53 74.96
C LEU A 466 -98.01 -46.14 74.54
N ALA A 467 -97.62 -46.05 73.26
CA ALA A 467 -96.43 -46.70 72.73
C ALA A 467 -95.15 -45.82 72.69
N GLU A 468 -95.24 -44.52 72.96
CA GLU A 468 -94.10 -43.58 72.75
C GLU A 468 -93.05 -43.58 73.87
N VAL A 469 -93.31 -44.22 75.02
CA VAL A 469 -92.36 -44.28 76.15
C VAL A 469 -91.11 -45.11 75.83
N GLU A 470 -91.15 -45.95 74.80
CA GLU A 470 -90.00 -46.76 74.39
C GLU A 470 -88.96 -45.99 73.57
N ALA A 471 -89.31 -44.81 73.01
CA ALA A 471 -88.43 -44.04 72.13
C ALA A 471 -87.38 -43.18 72.85
N VAL A 472 -87.54 -42.88 74.15
CA VAL A 472 -86.67 -41.96 74.90
C VAL A 472 -85.26 -42.53 75.12
N LYS A 473 -85.08 -43.86 75.05
CA LYS A 473 -83.79 -44.51 75.32
C LYS A 473 -82.80 -44.49 74.15
N ALA A 474 -83.21 -44.15 72.94
CA ALA A 474 -82.34 -44.15 71.76
C ALA A 474 -81.53 -42.86 71.55
N VAL A 475 -81.94 -41.74 72.18
CA VAL A 475 -81.30 -40.42 72.00
C VAL A 475 -80.02 -40.27 72.82
N ALA A 476 -79.94 -40.90 73.99
CA ALA A 476 -78.82 -40.78 74.93
C ALA A 476 -77.49 -41.39 74.42
N ILE A 477 -77.54 -42.30 73.44
CA ILE A 477 -76.33 -42.96 72.90
C ILE A 477 -75.61 -42.06 71.87
N ARG A 478 -76.34 -41.22 71.13
CA ARG A 478 -75.75 -40.31 70.12
C ARG A 478 -75.03 -39.10 70.73
N GLU A 479 -75.42 -38.65 71.92
CA GLU A 479 -74.80 -37.49 72.57
C GLU A 479 -73.36 -37.76 73.06
N ALA A 480 -73.04 -39.01 73.42
CA ALA A 480 -71.72 -39.38 73.92
C ALA A 480 -70.66 -39.49 72.81
N GLU A 481 -71.03 -39.87 71.58
CA GLU A 481 -70.10 -39.95 70.44
C GLU A 481 -69.72 -38.57 69.89
N LEU A 482 -70.64 -37.60 69.96
CA LEU A 482 -70.45 -36.23 69.48
C LEU A 482 -69.46 -35.41 70.35
N GLN A 483 -69.35 -35.69 71.65
CA GLN A 483 -68.46 -34.93 72.55
C GLN A 483 -66.97 -35.24 72.33
N LEU A 484 -66.63 -36.48 71.94
CA LEU A 484 -65.24 -36.91 71.72
C LEU A 484 -64.65 -36.32 70.42
N GLU A 485 -65.47 -36.08 69.39
CA GLU A 485 -65.03 -35.44 68.15
C GLU A 485 -64.77 -33.93 68.31
N VAL A 486 -65.52 -33.25 69.19
CA VAL A 486 -65.37 -31.81 69.42
C VAL A 486 -64.04 -31.51 70.10
N GLU A 487 -63.60 -32.34 71.04
CA GLU A 487 -62.32 -32.16 71.74
C GLU A 487 -61.11 -32.38 70.82
N ARG A 488 -61.15 -33.38 69.93
CA ARG A 488 -60.11 -33.58 68.90
C ARG A 488 -60.03 -32.41 67.92
N LYS A 489 -61.18 -31.87 67.49
CA LYS A 489 -61.22 -30.71 66.58
C LYS A 489 -60.72 -29.42 67.26
N ASN A 490 -60.97 -29.25 68.56
CA ASN A 490 -60.47 -28.10 69.32
C ASN A 490 -58.94 -28.14 69.50
N ALA A 491 -58.38 -29.33 69.76
CA ALA A 491 -56.93 -29.52 69.83
C ALA A 491 -56.24 -29.21 68.48
N LEU A 492 -56.79 -29.68 67.36
CA LEU A 492 -56.26 -29.38 66.02
C LEU A 492 -56.31 -27.87 65.71
N ARG A 493 -57.43 -27.20 65.99
CA ARG A 493 -57.55 -25.74 65.78
C ARG A 493 -56.52 -24.92 66.56
N LEU A 494 -56.20 -25.32 67.79
CA LEU A 494 -55.19 -24.63 68.59
C LEU A 494 -53.79 -24.81 68.02
N THR A 495 -53.45 -26.00 67.52
CA THR A 495 -52.15 -26.24 66.87
C THR A 495 -52.00 -25.50 65.54
N GLU A 496 -53.09 -25.39 64.75
CA GLU A 496 -53.11 -24.64 63.50
C GLU A 496 -53.00 -23.13 63.74
N LYS A 497 -53.68 -22.59 64.76
CA LYS A 497 -53.54 -21.19 65.16
C LYS A 497 -52.11 -20.85 65.58
N LEU A 498 -51.49 -21.70 66.40
CA LEU A 498 -50.11 -21.49 66.85
C LEU A 498 -49.09 -21.65 65.71
N LYS A 499 -49.34 -22.54 64.74
CA LYS A 499 -48.53 -22.63 63.51
C LYS A 499 -48.70 -21.41 62.63
N ALA A 500 -49.93 -20.93 62.44
CA ALA A 500 -50.22 -19.73 61.65
C ALA A 500 -49.56 -18.49 62.26
N GLU A 501 -49.62 -18.32 63.58
CA GLU A 501 -49.02 -17.16 64.26
C GLU A 501 -47.48 -17.19 64.24
N LYS A 502 -46.87 -18.38 64.33
CA LYS A 502 -45.41 -18.53 64.23
C LYS A 502 -44.92 -18.34 62.78
N LEU A 503 -45.65 -18.86 61.80
CA LEU A 503 -45.34 -18.66 60.39
C LEU A 503 -45.51 -17.19 60.00
N SER A 504 -46.60 -16.52 60.42
CA SER A 504 -46.80 -15.11 60.11
C SER A 504 -45.72 -14.22 60.73
N LYS A 505 -45.32 -14.48 61.98
CA LYS A 505 -44.20 -13.75 62.63
C LYS A 505 -42.87 -14.00 61.91
N ALA A 506 -42.60 -15.22 61.47
CA ALA A 506 -41.37 -15.55 60.73
C ALA A 506 -41.37 -14.92 59.33
N THR A 507 -42.50 -14.93 58.61
CA THR A 507 -42.64 -14.32 57.29
C THR A 507 -42.46 -12.79 57.37
N VAL A 508 -43.08 -12.14 58.35
CA VAL A 508 -42.91 -10.68 58.54
C VAL A 508 -41.47 -10.32 58.88
N GLN A 509 -40.82 -11.07 59.79
CA GLN A 509 -39.40 -10.82 60.12
C GLN A 509 -38.46 -11.03 58.92
N TYR A 510 -38.73 -12.05 58.10
CA TYR A 510 -38.00 -12.29 56.86
C TYR A 510 -38.22 -11.17 55.84
N GLU A 511 -39.47 -10.74 55.62
CA GLU A 511 -39.81 -9.65 54.70
C GLU A 511 -39.23 -8.30 55.14
N THR A 512 -39.27 -7.97 56.44
CA THR A 512 -38.63 -6.76 56.98
C THR A 512 -37.12 -6.79 56.76
N GLN A 513 -36.44 -7.92 57.02
CA GLN A 513 -35.00 -8.03 56.76
C GLN A 513 -34.63 -7.94 55.27
N VAL A 514 -35.46 -8.50 54.38
CA VAL A 514 -35.26 -8.39 52.94
C VAL A 514 -35.48 -6.96 52.46
N GLN A 515 -36.49 -6.26 52.98
CA GLN A 515 -36.72 -4.86 52.65
C GLN A 515 -35.60 -3.95 53.18
N ASP A 516 -35.13 -4.16 54.41
CA ASP A 516 -34.05 -3.37 55.00
C ASP A 516 -32.72 -3.59 54.28
N SER A 517 -32.41 -4.84 53.91
CA SER A 517 -31.21 -5.16 53.12
C SER A 517 -31.28 -4.60 51.70
N ASN A 518 -32.44 -4.65 51.06
CA ASN A 518 -32.65 -4.04 49.74
C ASN A 518 -32.58 -2.51 49.80
N ALA A 519 -33.16 -1.88 50.82
CA ALA A 519 -33.06 -0.43 51.02
C ALA A 519 -31.60 0.01 51.26
N ALA A 520 -30.84 -0.75 52.04
CA ALA A 520 -29.42 -0.48 52.28
C ALA A 520 -28.56 -0.65 51.01
N LEU A 521 -28.85 -1.67 50.18
CA LEU A 521 -28.20 -1.84 48.88
C LEU A 521 -28.53 -0.70 47.92
N TYR A 522 -29.80 -0.31 47.84
CA TYR A 522 -30.25 0.79 46.98
C TYR A 522 -29.60 2.12 47.39
N ASN A 523 -29.53 2.42 48.69
CA ASN A 523 -28.88 3.63 49.18
C ASN A 523 -27.36 3.63 48.90
N ARG A 524 -26.70 2.47 48.99
CA ARG A 524 -25.27 2.36 48.62
C ARG A 524 -25.05 2.54 47.12
N GLN A 525 -25.94 2.01 46.27
CA GLN A 525 -25.88 2.21 44.82
C GLN A 525 -26.06 3.69 44.47
N MET A 526 -27.10 4.33 45.01
CA MET A 526 -27.36 5.76 44.78
C MET A 526 -26.21 6.65 45.28
N ALA A 527 -25.60 6.32 46.42
CA ALA A 527 -24.43 7.05 46.91
C ALA A 527 -23.19 6.84 46.02
N ALA A 528 -22.95 5.61 45.55
CA ALA A 528 -21.86 5.31 44.62
C ALA A 528 -22.06 6.07 43.29
N ASP A 529 -23.27 6.02 42.74
CA ASP A 529 -23.63 6.71 41.50
C ASP A 529 -23.52 8.24 41.63
N ALA A 530 -23.91 8.81 42.78
CA ALA A 530 -23.73 10.23 43.05
C ALA A 530 -22.23 10.62 43.06
N THR A 531 -21.38 9.84 43.73
CA THR A 531 -19.93 10.12 43.76
C THR A 531 -19.28 9.96 42.39
N LEU A 532 -19.70 8.96 41.60
CA LEU A 532 -19.24 8.78 40.22
C LEU A 532 -19.68 9.95 39.34
N PHE A 533 -20.93 10.40 39.47
CA PHE A 533 -21.45 11.54 38.72
C PHE A 533 -20.68 12.83 39.05
N GLU A 534 -20.41 13.10 40.32
CA GLU A 534 -19.58 14.23 40.75
C GLU A 534 -18.16 14.15 40.18
N GLN A 535 -17.53 12.97 40.21
CA GLN A 535 -16.19 12.76 39.66
C GLN A 535 -16.15 12.93 38.14
N VAL A 536 -17.15 12.41 37.43
CA VAL A 536 -17.27 12.56 35.97
C VAL A 536 -17.47 14.03 35.62
N LYS A 537 -18.36 14.74 36.30
CA LYS A 537 -18.59 16.18 36.06
C LYS A 537 -17.37 17.03 36.39
N ALA A 538 -16.64 16.71 37.46
CA ALA A 538 -15.39 17.38 37.79
C ALA A 538 -14.29 17.09 36.75
N ALA A 539 -14.21 15.86 36.24
CA ALA A 539 -13.27 15.49 35.18
C ALA A 539 -13.61 16.15 33.84
N GLU A 540 -14.89 16.24 33.47
CA GLU A 540 -15.39 16.97 32.30
C GLU A 540 -15.06 18.46 32.41
N ALA A 541 -15.27 19.08 33.57
CA ALA A 541 -14.92 20.47 33.80
C ALA A 541 -13.40 20.71 33.68
N ARG A 542 -12.57 19.81 34.22
CA ARG A 542 -11.10 19.87 34.05
C ARG A 542 -10.67 19.71 32.59
N LYS A 543 -11.28 18.80 31.84
CA LYS A 543 -11.02 18.62 30.40
C LYS A 543 -11.41 19.85 29.60
N ALA A 544 -12.57 20.45 29.91
CA ALA A 544 -13.01 21.69 29.27
C ALA A 544 -12.07 22.86 29.58
N GLN A 545 -11.62 23.01 30.83
CA GLN A 545 -10.64 24.04 31.22
C GLN A 545 -9.26 23.81 30.57
N ALA A 546 -8.79 22.58 30.49
CA ALA A 546 -7.54 22.25 29.81
C ALA A 546 -7.64 22.52 28.30
N GLY A 547 -8.79 22.20 27.68
CA GLY A 547 -9.08 22.52 26.28
C GLY A 547 -9.12 24.02 26.01
N ALA A 548 -9.76 24.81 26.89
CA ALA A 548 -9.79 26.26 26.79
C ALA A 548 -8.37 26.86 26.88
N LYS A 549 -7.57 26.45 27.87
CA LYS A 549 -6.18 26.90 28.02
C LYS A 549 -5.30 26.51 26.83
N PHE A 550 -5.47 25.30 26.30
CA PHE A 550 -4.74 24.86 25.10
C PHE A 550 -5.11 25.72 23.88
N PHE A 551 -6.39 26.04 23.72
CA PHE A 551 -6.86 26.90 22.64
C PHE A 551 -6.33 28.34 22.77
N GLU A 552 -6.32 28.91 23.97
CA GLU A 552 -5.73 30.23 24.24
C GLU A 552 -4.23 30.27 23.92
N GLN A 553 -3.46 29.27 24.37
CA GLN A 553 -2.02 29.18 24.08
C GLN A 553 -1.77 29.03 22.58
N LYS A 554 -2.56 28.20 21.90
CA LYS A 554 -2.45 28.01 20.46
C LYS A 554 -2.72 29.32 19.70
N MET A 555 -3.79 30.03 20.04
CA MET A 555 -4.13 31.31 19.41
C MET A 555 -3.05 32.38 19.68
N ALA A 556 -2.45 32.40 20.87
CA ALA A 556 -1.37 33.31 21.22
C ALA A 556 -0.08 33.02 20.44
N GLU A 557 0.29 31.75 20.29
CA GLU A 557 1.47 31.35 19.50
C GLU A 557 1.25 31.52 18.00
N ASP A 558 0.05 31.25 17.48
CA ASP A 558 -0.32 31.52 16.09
C ASP A 558 -0.27 33.02 15.79
N ALA A 559 -0.75 33.87 16.70
CA ALA A 559 -0.63 35.32 16.60
C ALA A 559 0.83 35.79 16.61
N ARG A 560 1.69 35.18 17.43
CA ARG A 560 3.14 35.46 17.47
C ARG A 560 3.84 35.04 16.17
N LEU A 561 3.50 33.87 15.64
CA LEU A 561 4.03 33.40 14.36
C LEU A 561 3.62 34.34 13.22
N TYR A 562 2.35 34.74 13.20
CA TYR A 562 1.85 35.68 12.20
C TYR A 562 2.54 37.05 12.30
N ALA A 563 2.75 37.58 13.51
CA ALA A 563 3.51 38.81 13.72
C ALA A 563 4.94 38.69 13.20
N LYS A 564 5.67 37.62 13.57
CA LYS A 564 7.03 37.37 13.08
C LYS A 564 7.11 37.18 11.57
N GLN A 565 6.12 36.54 10.96
CA GLN A 565 6.04 36.41 9.50
C GLN A 565 5.86 37.79 8.84
N ARG A 566 4.98 38.64 9.38
CA ARG A 566 4.79 40.01 8.86
C ARG A 566 6.03 40.87 9.05
N GLU A 567 6.73 40.74 10.17
CA GLU A 567 8.03 41.39 10.38
C GLU A 567 9.08 40.93 9.37
N ALA A 568 9.18 39.61 9.13
CA ALA A 568 10.11 39.06 8.14
C ALA A 568 9.76 39.50 6.71
N GLU A 569 8.49 39.55 6.34
CA GLU A 569 8.03 40.08 5.05
C GLU A 569 8.32 41.58 4.90
N ALA A 570 8.14 42.36 5.96
CA ALA A 570 8.44 43.78 5.97
C ALA A 570 9.95 44.00 5.79
N LEU A 571 10.78 43.28 6.54
CA LEU A 571 12.24 43.31 6.40
C LEU A 571 12.70 42.86 5.01
N ALA A 572 12.08 41.82 4.43
CA ALA A 572 12.38 41.38 3.07
C ALA A 572 12.00 42.43 2.02
N ARG A 573 10.87 43.14 2.20
CA ARG A 573 10.48 44.25 1.33
C ARG A 573 11.45 45.42 1.44
N VAL A 574 11.85 45.79 2.66
CA VAL A 574 12.88 46.82 2.90
C VAL A 574 14.22 46.39 2.30
N GLY A 575 14.63 45.14 2.47
CA GLY A 575 15.86 44.58 1.89
C GLY A 575 15.85 44.62 0.35
N LYS A 576 14.72 44.25 -0.28
CA LYS A 576 14.53 44.37 -1.74
C LYS A 576 14.57 45.83 -2.21
N ALA A 577 13.98 46.75 -1.46
CA ALA A 577 14.03 48.17 -1.77
C ALA A 577 15.46 48.71 -1.68
N LYS A 578 16.19 48.37 -0.62
CA LYS A 578 17.62 48.72 -0.45
C LYS A 578 18.49 48.12 -1.55
N ALA A 579 18.30 46.85 -1.90
CA ALA A 579 19.05 46.20 -2.98
C ALA A 579 18.81 46.87 -4.33
N LYS A 580 17.55 47.24 -4.64
CA LYS A 580 17.21 48.00 -5.84
C LYS A 580 17.84 49.39 -5.85
N PHE A 581 17.82 50.08 -4.71
CA PHE A 581 18.44 51.40 -4.55
C PHE A 581 19.95 51.37 -4.79
N VAL A 582 20.65 50.40 -4.18
CA VAL A 582 22.10 50.21 -4.39
C VAL A 582 22.39 49.85 -5.86
N ALA A 583 21.56 49.00 -6.48
CA ALA A 583 21.73 48.64 -7.89
C ALA A 583 21.51 49.83 -8.84
N SER A 584 20.51 50.68 -8.60
CA SER A 584 20.29 51.88 -9.41
C SER A 584 21.43 52.89 -9.23
N MET A 585 21.93 53.06 -8.01
CA MET A 585 23.04 53.98 -7.75
C MET A 585 24.36 53.49 -8.38
N LEU A 586 24.64 52.18 -8.32
CA LEU A 586 25.78 51.58 -9.02
C LEU A 586 25.69 51.80 -10.54
N GLN A 587 24.49 51.71 -11.10
CA GLN A 587 24.26 51.94 -12.53
C GLN A 587 24.47 53.40 -12.93
N GLU A 588 24.04 54.35 -12.11
CA GLU A 588 24.23 55.79 -12.34
C GLU A 588 25.69 56.23 -12.18
N LEU A 589 26.43 55.62 -11.25
CA LEU A 589 27.86 55.87 -11.02
C LEU A 589 28.79 55.15 -12.02
N GLY A 590 28.25 54.54 -13.08
CA GLY A 590 29.06 53.90 -14.12
C GLY A 590 29.80 52.64 -13.67
N GLY A 591 29.38 52.01 -12.58
CA GLY A 591 30.00 50.80 -12.03
C GLY A 591 31.22 51.04 -11.12
N ASP A 592 31.52 52.29 -10.75
CA ASP A 592 32.58 52.60 -9.79
C ASP A 592 32.17 52.20 -8.36
N HIS A 593 32.83 51.17 -7.84
CA HIS A 593 32.56 50.60 -6.52
C HIS A 593 33.07 51.47 -5.37
N ASP A 594 34.14 52.25 -5.59
CA ASP A 594 34.75 53.06 -4.54
C ASP A 594 33.89 54.30 -4.26
N ALA A 595 33.44 54.99 -5.30
CA ALA A 595 32.51 56.12 -5.18
C ALA A 595 31.15 55.71 -4.58
N LEU A 596 30.64 54.52 -4.92
CA LEU A 596 29.41 53.99 -4.33
C LEU A 596 29.57 53.68 -2.85
N ARG A 597 30.70 53.07 -2.45
CA ARG A 597 31.00 52.76 -1.06
C ARG A 597 31.04 54.04 -0.22
N ASP A 598 31.73 55.06 -0.70
CA ASP A 598 31.87 56.33 0.03
C ASP A 598 30.51 57.03 0.18
N ASN A 599 29.69 57.07 -0.88
CA ASN A 599 28.33 57.60 -0.80
C ASN A 599 27.44 56.83 0.18
N LEU A 600 27.49 55.50 0.18
CA LEU A 600 26.73 54.69 1.14
C LEU A 600 27.22 54.87 2.59
N MET A 601 28.51 55.12 2.80
CA MET A 601 29.06 55.42 4.12
C MET A 601 28.65 56.80 4.62
N ILE A 602 28.54 57.78 3.72
CA ILE A 602 28.03 59.13 4.02
C ILE A 602 26.53 59.08 4.33
N ASP A 603 25.70 58.50 3.45
CA ASP A 603 24.25 58.38 3.63
C ASP A 603 23.88 57.52 4.84
N GLY A 604 24.67 56.49 5.13
CA GLY A 604 24.53 55.64 6.30
C GLY A 604 24.91 56.32 7.61
N GLY A 605 25.43 57.56 7.58
CA GLY A 605 25.86 58.30 8.76
C GLY A 605 27.05 57.65 9.50
N VAL A 606 27.76 56.72 8.85
CA VAL A 606 28.82 55.91 9.48
C VAL A 606 29.93 56.80 10.03
N TYR A 607 30.23 57.91 9.35
CA TYR A 607 31.22 58.89 9.81
C TYR A 607 30.74 59.65 11.05
N GLU A 608 29.44 59.98 11.16
CA GLU A 608 28.87 60.62 12.36
C GLU A 608 28.88 59.63 13.54
N GLU A 609 28.49 58.38 13.30
CA GLU A 609 28.52 57.33 14.33
C GLU A 609 29.95 57.03 14.79
N MET A 610 30.91 56.93 13.88
CA MET A 610 32.33 56.75 14.23
C MET A 610 32.86 57.93 15.02
N ALA A 611 32.52 59.16 14.64
CA ALA A 611 32.89 60.36 15.39
C ALA A 611 32.26 60.36 16.80
N ARG A 612 30.98 59.97 16.91
CA ARG A 612 30.27 59.84 18.21
C ARG A 612 30.88 58.75 19.08
N ILE A 613 31.18 57.58 18.52
CA ILE A 613 31.82 56.46 19.24
C ILE A 613 33.21 56.89 19.72
N ASN A 614 34.02 57.50 18.86
CA ASN A 614 35.35 58.00 19.23
C ASN A 614 35.27 59.09 20.29
N ALA A 615 34.32 60.04 20.17
CA ALA A 615 34.09 61.06 21.18
C ALA A 615 33.63 60.46 22.51
N SER A 616 32.77 59.43 22.49
CA SER A 616 32.33 58.72 23.71
C SER A 616 33.46 57.91 24.36
N ALA A 617 34.30 57.29 23.54
CA ALA A 617 35.48 56.56 24.00
C ALA A 617 36.52 57.51 24.60
N MET A 618 36.71 58.70 24.01
CA MET A 618 37.61 59.74 24.54
C MET A 618 37.04 60.43 25.78
N SER A 619 35.72 60.62 25.87
CA SER A 619 35.05 61.19 27.05
C SER A 619 35.24 60.36 28.31
N GLY A 620 35.52 59.05 28.19
CA GLY A 620 35.83 58.17 29.32
C GLY A 620 37.28 58.23 29.79
N ILE A 621 38.19 58.83 29.00
CA ILE A 621 39.60 58.97 29.36
C ILE A 621 39.78 60.35 29.99
N GLN A 622 39.96 60.40 31.31
CA GLN A 622 40.51 61.57 31.99
C GLN A 622 42.04 61.43 32.05
N PRO A 623 42.82 61.98 31.10
CA PRO A 623 44.27 61.93 31.22
C PRO A 623 44.71 62.85 32.36
N LYS A 624 45.27 62.27 33.45
CA LYS A 624 46.07 63.04 34.41
C LYS A 624 47.38 63.43 33.71
N ILE A 625 47.42 64.62 33.14
CA ILE A 625 48.64 65.18 32.56
C ILE A 625 49.54 65.63 33.72
N SER A 626 50.60 64.86 34.01
CA SER A 626 51.69 65.34 34.87
C SER A 626 52.70 66.10 34.01
N VAL A 627 52.71 67.42 34.12
CA VAL A 627 53.71 68.27 33.47
C VAL A 627 55.03 68.10 34.22
N TRP A 628 56.01 67.42 33.61
CA TRP A 628 57.40 67.48 34.04
C TRP A 628 58.09 68.54 33.19
N SER A 629 58.22 69.75 33.75
CA SER A 629 59.11 70.78 33.23
C SER A 629 60.54 70.42 33.62
N ASN A 630 61.37 70.00 32.67
CA ASN A 630 62.81 69.98 32.88
C ASN A 630 63.35 71.38 32.55
N GLU A 631 63.96 72.01 33.55
CA GLU A 631 64.45 73.39 33.53
C GLU A 631 65.62 73.57 32.56
N GLY A 632 65.60 74.70 31.85
CA GLY A 632 66.70 75.13 30.97
C GLY A 632 66.48 76.50 30.32
N GLY A 633 66.34 77.55 31.13
CA GLY A 633 66.65 78.96 30.77
C GLY A 633 65.65 79.71 29.89
N GLY A 634 65.07 80.80 30.42
CA GLY A 634 63.97 81.52 29.80
C GLY A 634 64.34 82.64 28.81
N ASP A 635 63.34 83.05 28.04
CA ASP A 635 62.87 84.44 27.99
C ASP A 635 61.44 84.46 27.43
N GLY A 636 60.67 85.51 27.72
CA GLY A 636 59.23 85.59 27.48
C GLY A 636 58.79 85.54 26.01
N ALA A 637 57.50 85.21 25.85
CA ALA A 637 56.70 85.19 24.61
C ALA A 637 56.86 83.94 23.72
N ASP A 638 56.11 82.88 24.02
CA ASP A 638 54.96 82.44 23.20
C ASP A 638 54.35 81.15 23.80
N ALA A 639 53.35 81.31 24.65
CA ALA A 639 52.65 80.20 25.30
C ALA A 639 51.60 79.52 24.40
N GLY A 640 51.76 79.64 23.07
CA GLY A 640 50.87 79.00 22.08
C GLY A 640 51.40 77.70 21.46
N ALA A 641 52.71 77.45 21.51
CA ALA A 641 53.33 76.45 20.63
C ALA A 641 53.40 75.01 21.19
N SER A 642 53.38 74.80 22.52
CA SER A 642 53.54 73.46 23.11
C SER A 642 52.21 72.71 23.33
N ALA A 643 51.08 73.42 23.45
CA ALA A 643 49.76 72.79 23.40
C ALA A 643 49.39 72.36 21.97
N GLY A 644 49.82 73.12 20.96
CA GLY A 644 49.60 72.82 19.55
C GLY A 644 50.31 71.55 19.08
N ALA A 645 51.54 71.29 19.55
CA ALA A 645 52.27 70.06 19.20
C ALA A 645 51.64 68.80 19.80
N MET A 646 51.14 68.85 21.04
CA MET A 646 50.42 67.73 21.66
C MET A 646 49.00 67.54 21.09
N LEU A 647 48.30 68.63 20.75
CA LEU A 647 47.05 68.56 19.99
C LEU A 647 47.26 68.00 18.59
N ALA A 648 48.38 68.32 17.93
CA ALA A 648 48.74 67.76 16.63
C ALA A 648 49.04 66.26 16.72
N ASP A 649 49.73 65.79 17.77
CA ASP A 649 49.96 64.35 17.97
C ASP A 649 48.67 63.58 18.31
N VAL A 650 47.75 64.18 19.07
CA VAL A 650 46.41 63.60 19.29
C VAL A 650 45.58 63.63 18.00
N CYS A 651 45.71 64.67 17.16
CA CYS A 651 45.08 64.74 15.85
C CYS A 651 45.67 63.71 14.85
N ASN A 652 46.96 63.37 14.97
CA ASN A 652 47.62 62.35 14.18
C ASN A 652 47.27 60.91 14.59
N MET A 653 46.65 60.71 15.77
CA MET A 653 46.09 59.42 16.20
C MET A 653 44.70 59.13 15.61
N LEU A 654 44.06 60.10 14.94
CA LEU A 654 42.83 59.85 14.17
C LEU A 654 43.19 59.16 12.84
N PRO A 655 42.41 58.14 12.40
CA PRO A 655 42.68 57.44 11.15
C PRO A 655 42.61 58.39 9.94
N PRO A 656 43.42 58.16 8.89
CA PRO A 656 43.67 59.14 7.83
C PRO A 656 42.48 59.23 6.87
N PHE A 657 41.48 60.06 7.18
CA PHE A 657 40.31 60.27 6.34
C PHE A 657 40.16 61.69 5.79
N LEU A 658 41.14 62.58 5.98
CA LEU A 658 41.06 63.97 5.47
C LEU A 658 42.29 64.47 4.67
N ILE A 659 43.29 63.64 4.40
CA ILE A 659 44.52 64.09 3.72
C ILE A 659 44.44 63.98 2.18
N GLN A 660 43.49 63.22 1.61
CA GLN A 660 43.41 63.03 0.15
C GLN A 660 42.59 64.08 -0.62
N GLY A 661 42.06 65.10 0.05
CA GLY A 661 41.29 66.18 -0.59
C GLY A 661 42.10 67.36 -1.14
N ASN A 662 43.35 67.16 -1.58
CA ASN A 662 44.17 68.23 -2.16
C ASN A 662 44.52 67.93 -3.64
N LEU A 663 43.62 68.39 -4.52
CA LEU A 663 43.87 68.91 -5.88
C LEU A 663 45.17 68.45 -6.57
N THR A 664 45.09 67.36 -7.35
CA THR A 664 45.99 67.19 -8.49
C THR A 664 45.49 68.05 -9.66
N ASN A 665 46.24 69.12 -9.91
CA ASN A 665 46.33 69.78 -11.20
C ASN A 665 46.50 68.76 -12.34
N GLY A 666 45.86 69.01 -13.49
CA GLY A 666 46.40 68.61 -14.79
C GLY A 666 45.43 67.84 -15.70
N ALA A 667 44.95 68.56 -16.72
CA ALA A 667 44.53 68.09 -18.03
C ALA A 667 45.00 66.69 -18.46
N VAL A 668 44.05 65.83 -18.90
CA VAL A 668 43.73 65.41 -20.28
C VAL A 668 42.53 64.48 -20.22
#